data_AF-A0A8T2SIK0-F1
#
_entry.id   AF-A0A8T2SIK0-F1
#
_cell.length_a   1.000
_cell.length_b   1.000
_cell.length_c   1.000
_cell.angle_alpha   90.00
_cell.angle_beta   90.00
_cell.angle_gamma   90.00
#
_symmetry.space_group_name_H-M   'P 1'
#
loop_
_entity.id
_entity.type
_entity.pdbx_description
1 polymer ?
#
loop_
_entity_poly.entity_id
_entity_poly.type
_entity_poly.pdbx_seq_one_letter_code
_entity_poly.pdbx_strand_id
1 'polypeptide(L)'
;MTWQIFRQIVEGLAHMHGQGIIHRDLTPNNIFFDVRNDVKIGDFGLAKFTSLEQHDREAFVSDVHGSSMDGTGQVGTYFYTAPEVGQGWPLIDDKADMYSLGVILFELWHPFETGMERVIVLSELKNKGVPIEWEHKNPQQAVLVKSLMSANPADRPSAMDVLRNHLPPRMEDEALNDVLRTIQKAENFYVLDRIISALFDEERISLIDHKMEGEHLTQCSAERSFFQDQVFKVAKDIFKSHGAQGFSTSTLSLVDQAQRGQKVRMIDSAGRMLELRSELRTRFVSWIAAKQVSSIKRYEIAQIYRKAAGPDAPHEYYQGDFDIVGDSFGLAEAEVMKVVVDIVSGCGFDDMYEIHINHASILEAIWSWSGVKIHERKDVAKLLSLGGCAPPQSSERKLRWVHIRQQLLQGLKLQESVVDRLQTVERRWNGHTDLALSRLRGGLADYPRVSAAIDELAALQSYLRVWDIYKHVYIDALMVPVEEYHKRVYFQVYLRKGSCVSTSSAGMLLAVGGRYDSLVQEHWPRTVAFSVPGAVGVSIALEKLILVTVAESEPDSSGIEVLVCSKGGGGLLRERMEIVSELWDGNIKADFVHLPSPSLTEQYDYANEHGYKWLVMITEADLEGGNNVKVRNMETRKVEAVSREDLVKFFTELAGSIGNKKNRNHTNTK
;
A
#
# COMPACT_ATOMS: atom_id res chain seq x y z
N MET A 1 -6.00 36.46 -12.76
CA MET A 1 -6.35 37.90 -12.84
C MET A 1 -7.55 38.18 -13.74
N THR A 2 -7.52 37.99 -15.06
CA THR A 2 -8.67 38.37 -15.93
C THR A 2 -9.96 37.59 -15.60
N TRP A 3 -9.86 36.29 -15.33
CA TRP A 3 -11.00 35.47 -14.89
C TRP A 3 -11.54 35.88 -13.52
N GLN A 4 -10.69 36.35 -12.62
CA GLN A 4 -11.09 36.87 -11.31
C GLN A 4 -11.92 38.14 -11.47
N ILE A 5 -11.49 39.09 -12.33
CA ILE A 5 -12.26 40.31 -12.65
C ILE A 5 -13.62 39.93 -13.22
N PHE A 6 -13.64 39.08 -14.25
CA PHE A 6 -14.89 38.64 -14.88
C PHE A 6 -15.84 37.96 -13.89
N ARG A 7 -15.32 37.07 -13.03
CA ARG A 7 -16.10 36.38 -12.01
C ARG A 7 -16.76 37.34 -11.03
N GLN A 8 -16.02 38.32 -10.52
CA GLN A 8 -16.56 39.30 -9.58
C GLN A 8 -17.68 40.16 -10.23
N ILE A 9 -17.57 40.47 -11.53
CA ILE A 9 -18.67 41.12 -12.28
C ILE A 9 -19.90 40.20 -12.33
N VAL A 10 -19.72 38.91 -12.64
CA VAL A 10 -20.84 37.94 -12.70
C VAL A 10 -21.49 37.76 -11.33
N GLU A 11 -20.70 37.71 -10.25
CA GLU A 11 -21.19 37.65 -8.87
C GLU A 11 -21.99 38.91 -8.49
N GLY A 12 -21.53 40.09 -8.91
CA GLY A 12 -22.25 41.35 -8.75
C GLY A 12 -23.59 41.37 -9.49
N LEU A 13 -23.61 40.95 -10.76
CA LEU A 13 -24.84 40.83 -11.55
C LEU A 13 -25.82 39.82 -10.97
N ALA A 14 -25.34 38.64 -10.57
CA ALA A 14 -26.15 37.61 -9.93
C ALA A 14 -26.85 38.13 -8.67
N HIS A 15 -26.16 38.95 -7.87
CA HIS A 15 -26.73 39.59 -6.69
C HIS A 15 -27.80 40.63 -7.04
N MET A 16 -27.51 41.53 -7.99
CA MET A 16 -28.45 42.56 -8.44
C MET A 16 -29.71 41.98 -9.07
N HIS A 17 -29.55 41.03 -10.00
CA HIS A 17 -30.66 40.33 -10.67
C HIS A 17 -31.51 39.56 -9.66
N GLY A 18 -30.87 38.93 -8.66
CA GLY A 18 -31.56 38.28 -7.54
C GLY A 18 -32.41 39.22 -6.68
N GLN A 19 -32.11 40.52 -6.69
CA GLN A 19 -32.93 41.57 -6.04
C GLN A 19 -33.93 42.23 -7.01
N GLY A 20 -34.06 41.73 -8.24
CA GLY A 20 -34.98 42.28 -9.25
C GLY A 20 -34.51 43.60 -9.86
N ILE A 21 -33.22 43.93 -9.74
CA ILE A 21 -32.59 45.14 -10.30
C ILE A 21 -31.92 44.78 -11.62
N ILE A 22 -32.29 45.45 -12.71
CA ILE A 22 -31.67 45.32 -14.03
C ILE A 22 -30.87 46.58 -14.33
N HIS A 23 -29.58 46.48 -14.65
CA HIS A 23 -28.67 47.62 -14.80
C HIS A 23 -28.94 48.43 -16.08
N ARG A 24 -29.14 47.74 -17.22
CA ARG A 24 -29.44 48.27 -18.57
C ARG A 24 -28.36 49.14 -19.23
N ASP A 25 -27.37 49.59 -18.49
CA ASP A 25 -26.20 50.33 -18.98
C ASP A 25 -24.86 49.73 -18.51
N LEU A 26 -24.75 48.40 -18.49
CA LEU A 26 -23.51 47.75 -18.07
C LEU A 26 -22.41 47.98 -19.12
N THR A 27 -21.37 48.74 -18.77
CA THR A 27 -20.21 49.02 -19.62
C THR A 27 -18.93 49.02 -18.78
N PRO A 28 -17.73 48.94 -19.38
CA PRO A 28 -16.46 49.03 -18.63
C PRO A 28 -16.32 50.30 -17.77
N ASN A 29 -16.94 51.42 -18.17
CA ASN A 29 -16.90 52.67 -17.40
C ASN A 29 -17.72 52.58 -16.09
N ASN A 30 -18.66 51.63 -16.02
CA ASN A 30 -19.54 51.40 -14.88
C ASN A 30 -19.04 50.24 -13.99
N ILE A 31 -17.81 49.77 -14.22
CA ILE A 31 -17.13 48.73 -13.45
C ILE A 31 -15.92 49.37 -12.73
N PHE A 32 -16.01 49.48 -11.41
CA PHE A 32 -15.03 50.16 -10.56
C PHE A 32 -14.14 49.16 -9.83
N PHE A 33 -12.91 49.58 -9.50
CA PHE A 33 -11.97 48.83 -8.68
C PHE A 33 -11.76 49.56 -7.35
N ASP A 34 -11.85 48.84 -6.22
CA ASP A 34 -11.54 49.39 -4.91
C ASP A 34 -10.03 49.33 -4.58
N VAL A 35 -9.63 49.81 -3.40
CA VAL A 35 -8.22 49.84 -2.96
C VAL A 35 -7.58 48.45 -2.81
N ARG A 36 -8.38 47.37 -2.81
CA ARG A 36 -7.94 45.97 -2.79
C ARG A 36 -8.00 45.33 -4.18
N ASN A 37 -8.27 46.11 -5.23
CA ASN A 37 -8.54 45.67 -6.60
C ASN A 37 -9.79 44.77 -6.71
N ASP A 38 -10.74 44.88 -5.80
CA ASP A 38 -12.03 44.21 -5.92
C ASP A 38 -12.98 45.01 -6.81
N VAL A 39 -13.72 44.30 -7.65
CA VAL A 39 -14.64 44.85 -8.63
C VAL A 39 -15.98 45.22 -7.99
N LYS A 40 -16.51 46.39 -8.34
CA LYS A 40 -17.85 46.89 -7.95
C LYS A 40 -18.58 47.40 -9.19
N ILE A 41 -19.87 47.10 -9.30
CA ILE A 41 -20.74 47.62 -10.35
C ILE A 41 -21.40 48.92 -9.82
N GLY A 42 -21.42 49.98 -10.61
CA GLY A 42 -21.99 51.28 -10.23
C GLY A 42 -22.65 52.00 -11.41
N ASP A 43 -23.19 53.20 -11.13
CA ASP A 43 -24.02 54.02 -12.04
C ASP A 43 -25.34 53.35 -12.48
N PHE A 44 -26.36 53.49 -11.62
CA PHE A 44 -27.71 52.94 -11.82
C PHE A 44 -28.67 53.92 -12.50
N GLY A 45 -28.18 54.95 -13.21
CA GLY A 45 -29.00 56.01 -13.79
C GLY A 45 -30.08 55.54 -14.78
N LEU A 46 -29.94 54.33 -15.34
CA LEU A 46 -30.88 53.69 -16.26
C LEU A 46 -31.46 52.37 -15.72
N ALA A 47 -31.23 52.06 -14.45
CA ALA A 47 -31.63 50.80 -13.85
C ALA A 47 -33.16 50.69 -13.69
N LYS A 48 -33.69 49.47 -13.86
CA LYS A 48 -35.10 49.15 -13.68
C LYS A 48 -35.29 48.23 -12.48
N PHE A 49 -36.20 48.61 -11.58
CA PHE A 49 -36.60 47.81 -10.43
C PHE A 49 -37.89 47.05 -10.77
N THR A 50 -37.85 45.72 -10.69
CA THR A 50 -38.94 44.87 -11.21
C THR A 50 -40.07 44.67 -10.17
N SER A 51 -39.87 45.08 -8.92
CA SER A 51 -40.86 44.99 -7.84
C SER A 51 -41.29 46.39 -7.38
N LEU A 52 -42.44 46.83 -7.90
CA LEU A 52 -43.36 47.92 -7.50
C LEU A 52 -43.77 48.74 -8.73
N GLU A 53 -44.68 48.19 -9.55
CA GLU A 53 -45.65 48.93 -10.39
C GLU A 53 -46.47 47.94 -11.23
N GLN A 54 -47.37 47.21 -10.57
CA GLN A 54 -48.64 46.76 -11.16
C GLN A 54 -49.74 47.56 -10.48
N HIS A 55 -49.97 48.81 -10.92
CA HIS A 55 -51.25 49.54 -10.86
C HIS A 55 -51.06 51.01 -11.30
N ASP A 56 -51.06 51.26 -12.61
CA ASP A 56 -51.94 52.22 -13.29
C ASP A 56 -51.63 52.24 -14.79
N ARG A 57 -52.68 52.37 -15.62
CA ARG A 57 -52.60 52.35 -17.09
C ARG A 57 -52.53 53.77 -17.64
N GLU A 58 -51.83 53.87 -18.77
CA GLU A 58 -51.82 54.92 -19.80
C GLU A 58 -50.83 56.10 -19.67
N ALA A 59 -50.05 56.25 -20.75
CA ALA A 59 -49.21 57.39 -21.15
C ALA A 59 -47.97 57.71 -20.29
N PHE A 60 -46.80 57.22 -20.73
CA PHE A 60 -45.71 58.08 -21.25
C PHE A 60 -44.67 57.17 -21.93
N VAL A 61 -44.67 57.17 -23.26
CA VAL A 61 -43.45 56.86 -24.02
C VAL A 61 -42.47 57.98 -23.67
N SER A 62 -41.56 57.70 -22.76
CA SER A 62 -40.39 58.56 -22.59
C SER A 62 -39.30 58.02 -23.50
N ASP A 63 -39.18 58.65 -24.66
CA ASP A 63 -37.92 58.72 -25.38
C ASP A 63 -36.88 59.33 -24.42
N VAL A 64 -36.15 58.48 -23.70
CA VAL A 64 -34.98 58.92 -22.94
C VAL A 64 -33.75 58.50 -23.73
N HIS A 65 -33.46 59.32 -24.76
CA HIS A 65 -32.09 59.53 -25.21
C HIS A 65 -31.28 60.09 -24.04
N GLY A 66 -30.56 59.23 -23.33
CA GLY A 66 -29.47 59.63 -22.43
C GLY A 66 -28.45 60.46 -23.23
N SER A 67 -28.52 61.78 -23.07
CA SER A 67 -27.64 62.73 -23.73
C SER A 67 -26.37 62.88 -22.89
N SER A 68 -25.30 62.23 -23.31
CA SER A 68 -23.95 62.55 -22.81
C SER A 68 -23.51 63.88 -23.42
N MET A 69 -23.00 64.80 -22.60
CA MET A 69 -22.66 66.20 -22.91
C MET A 69 -21.55 66.37 -23.98
N ASP A 70 -20.98 65.28 -24.49
CA ASP A 70 -19.71 65.29 -25.22
C ASP A 70 -19.84 64.73 -26.65
N GLY A 71 -21.05 64.34 -27.09
CA GLY A 71 -21.32 63.84 -28.45
C GLY A 71 -20.63 62.51 -28.82
N THR A 72 -19.73 61.98 -27.98
CA THR A 72 -19.03 60.70 -28.14
C THR A 72 -19.59 59.58 -27.24
N GLY A 73 -20.36 59.92 -26.19
CA GLY A 73 -20.91 58.95 -25.23
C GLY A 73 -21.93 57.97 -25.83
N GLN A 74 -22.75 58.42 -26.80
CA GLN A 74 -23.71 57.53 -27.50
C GLN A 74 -23.02 56.48 -28.39
N VAL A 75 -21.80 56.74 -28.86
CA VAL A 75 -21.03 55.79 -29.67
C VAL A 75 -20.41 54.70 -28.79
N GLY A 76 -20.05 55.02 -27.55
CA GLY A 76 -19.42 54.09 -26.60
C GLY A 76 -20.37 53.04 -26.03
N THR A 77 -21.56 53.46 -25.59
CA THR A 77 -22.58 52.54 -25.04
C THR A 77 -23.18 51.62 -26.10
N TYR A 78 -23.20 52.06 -27.36
CA TYR A 78 -23.77 51.32 -28.49
C TYR A 78 -23.30 49.87 -28.56
N PHE A 79 -22.02 49.58 -28.31
CA PHE A 79 -21.49 48.22 -28.43
C PHE A 79 -22.06 47.23 -27.41
N TYR A 80 -22.36 47.72 -26.20
CA TYR A 80 -22.85 46.92 -25.09
C TYR A 80 -24.38 46.82 -25.09
N THR A 81 -25.08 47.74 -25.77
CA THR A 81 -26.54 47.71 -25.85
C THR A 81 -27.05 46.45 -26.56
N ALA A 82 -27.80 45.63 -25.83
CA ALA A 82 -28.43 44.42 -26.35
C ALA A 82 -29.42 44.72 -27.51
N PRO A 83 -29.58 43.81 -28.49
CA PRO A 83 -30.43 44.03 -29.66
C PRO A 83 -31.88 44.42 -29.32
N GLU A 84 -32.48 43.76 -28.32
CA GLU A 84 -33.85 44.02 -27.87
C GLU A 84 -34.01 45.41 -27.25
N VAL A 85 -32.96 45.94 -26.61
CA VAL A 85 -32.95 47.30 -26.04
C VAL A 85 -32.86 48.32 -27.18
N GLY A 86 -31.99 48.11 -28.16
CA GLY A 86 -31.83 49.01 -29.31
C GLY A 86 -33.03 49.01 -30.28
N GLN A 87 -33.82 47.94 -30.31
CA GLN A 87 -35.04 47.81 -31.11
C GLN A 87 -36.30 48.30 -30.38
N GLY A 88 -36.18 48.77 -29.13
CA GLY A 88 -37.32 49.28 -28.36
C GLY A 88 -38.34 48.21 -27.98
N TRP A 89 -37.89 46.98 -27.68
CA TRP A 89 -38.82 45.92 -27.28
C TRP A 89 -39.55 46.29 -25.98
N PRO A 90 -40.85 45.96 -25.86
CA PRO A 90 -41.68 46.39 -24.72
C PRO A 90 -41.30 45.71 -23.40
N LEU A 91 -40.64 44.55 -23.45
CA LEU A 91 -40.20 43.80 -22.28
C LEU A 91 -38.69 43.55 -22.36
N ILE A 92 -37.96 44.18 -21.45
CA ILE A 92 -36.52 44.01 -21.26
C ILE A 92 -36.33 43.41 -19.86
N ASP A 93 -35.65 42.26 -19.78
CA ASP A 93 -35.32 41.54 -18.56
C ASP A 93 -33.81 41.61 -18.25
N ASP A 94 -33.36 40.82 -17.27
CA ASP A 94 -31.96 40.74 -16.81
C ASP A 94 -30.98 40.26 -17.91
N LYS A 95 -31.49 39.64 -18.98
CA LYS A 95 -30.68 39.13 -20.09
C LYS A 95 -30.05 40.23 -20.93
N ALA A 96 -30.55 41.46 -20.83
CA ALA A 96 -29.91 42.62 -21.45
C ALA A 96 -28.50 42.86 -20.85
N ASP A 97 -28.35 42.75 -19.53
CA ASP A 97 -27.06 42.91 -18.86
C ASP A 97 -26.11 41.75 -19.19
N MET A 98 -26.66 40.54 -19.42
CA MET A 98 -25.88 39.37 -19.83
C MET A 98 -25.29 39.52 -21.23
N TYR A 99 -25.97 40.22 -22.14
CA TYR A 99 -25.40 40.58 -23.44
C TYR A 99 -24.21 41.53 -23.29
N SER A 100 -24.37 42.59 -22.50
CA SER A 100 -23.29 43.54 -22.18
C SER A 100 -22.08 42.83 -21.55
N LEU A 101 -22.34 41.88 -20.64
CA LEU A 101 -21.32 41.05 -20.01
C LEU A 101 -20.52 40.23 -21.04
N GLY A 102 -21.18 39.74 -22.10
CA GLY A 102 -20.52 39.03 -23.21
C GLY A 102 -19.53 39.91 -23.98
N VAL A 103 -19.88 41.16 -24.22
CA VAL A 103 -19.00 42.16 -24.86
C VAL A 103 -17.81 42.49 -23.95
N ILE A 104 -18.05 42.66 -22.65
CA ILE A 104 -17.00 42.92 -21.65
C ILE A 104 -16.02 41.73 -21.54
N LEU A 105 -16.53 40.49 -21.57
CA LEU A 105 -15.69 39.29 -21.57
C LEU A 105 -14.76 39.25 -22.78
N PHE A 106 -15.27 39.58 -23.97
CA PHE A 106 -14.45 39.65 -25.18
C PHE A 106 -13.33 40.68 -25.04
N GLU A 107 -13.66 41.88 -24.58
CA GLU A 107 -12.73 42.99 -24.40
C GLU A 107 -11.65 42.72 -23.34
N LEU A 108 -11.99 42.05 -22.23
CA LEU A 108 -11.03 41.64 -21.21
C LEU A 108 -9.92 40.71 -21.76
N TRP A 109 -10.18 40.00 -22.86
CA TRP A 109 -9.26 39.06 -23.52
C TRP A 109 -8.78 39.53 -24.90
N HIS A 110 -9.09 40.78 -25.27
CA HIS A 110 -8.65 41.39 -26.53
C HIS A 110 -7.97 42.73 -26.24
N PRO A 111 -6.63 42.79 -26.20
CA PRO A 111 -5.94 44.07 -26.02
C PRO A 111 -6.15 44.94 -27.26
N PHE A 112 -6.47 46.22 -27.05
CA PHE A 112 -6.58 47.23 -28.11
C PHE A 112 -5.40 48.20 -28.04
N GLU A 113 -4.77 48.50 -29.17
CA GLU A 113 -3.68 49.49 -29.25
C GLU A 113 -4.23 50.91 -29.35
N THR A 114 -5.38 51.09 -30.00
CA THR A 114 -6.01 52.42 -30.18
C THR A 114 -7.52 52.39 -29.98
N GLY A 115 -8.10 53.54 -29.64
CA GLY A 115 -9.56 53.68 -29.52
C GLY A 115 -10.30 53.43 -30.86
N MET A 116 -9.68 53.73 -32.00
CA MET A 116 -10.27 53.48 -33.32
C MET A 116 -10.33 51.98 -33.63
N GLU A 117 -9.27 51.24 -33.32
CA GLU A 117 -9.24 49.78 -33.44
C GLU A 117 -10.33 49.14 -32.58
N ARG A 118 -10.46 49.58 -31.32
CA ARG A 118 -11.52 49.14 -30.41
C ARG A 118 -12.91 49.32 -31.02
N VAL A 119 -13.19 50.49 -31.60
CA VAL A 119 -14.47 50.77 -32.26
C VAL A 119 -14.72 49.82 -33.44
N ILE A 120 -13.71 49.58 -34.28
CA ILE A 120 -13.83 48.68 -35.43
C ILE A 120 -14.11 47.25 -34.95
N VAL A 121 -13.29 46.72 -34.05
CA VAL A 121 -13.39 45.33 -33.58
C VAL A 121 -14.71 45.08 -32.84
N LEU A 122 -15.16 46.00 -31.97
CA LEU A 122 -16.44 45.86 -31.28
C LEU A 122 -17.64 46.04 -32.23
N SER A 123 -17.51 46.87 -33.27
CA SER A 123 -18.51 46.95 -34.35
C SER A 123 -18.62 45.63 -35.11
N GLU A 124 -17.50 44.98 -35.39
CA GLU A 124 -17.47 43.68 -36.04
C GLU A 124 -18.03 42.59 -35.12
N LEU A 125 -17.67 42.57 -33.84
CA LEU A 125 -18.21 41.65 -32.85
C LEU A 125 -19.74 41.73 -32.79
N LYS A 126 -20.30 42.94 -32.74
CA LYS A 126 -21.75 43.17 -32.67
C LYS A 126 -22.47 42.74 -33.95
N ASN A 127 -21.90 43.00 -35.13
CA ASN A 127 -22.57 42.76 -36.41
C ASN A 127 -22.30 41.38 -37.02
N LYS A 128 -21.13 40.80 -36.78
CA LYS A 128 -20.65 39.56 -37.40
C LYS A 128 -20.40 38.43 -36.39
N GLY A 129 -20.43 38.72 -35.08
CA GLY A 129 -20.11 37.76 -34.02
C GLY A 129 -18.61 37.64 -33.74
N VAL A 130 -18.23 36.66 -32.92
CA VAL A 130 -16.83 36.47 -32.46
C VAL A 130 -15.88 36.22 -33.65
N PRO A 131 -14.81 37.00 -33.83
CA PRO A 131 -13.81 36.78 -34.88
C PRO A 131 -13.15 35.39 -34.80
N ILE A 132 -13.03 34.71 -35.94
CA ILE A 132 -12.52 33.32 -36.03
C ILE A 132 -11.12 33.18 -35.43
N GLU A 133 -10.24 34.15 -35.70
CA GLU A 133 -8.87 34.13 -35.16
C GLU A 133 -8.83 34.24 -33.63
N TRP A 134 -9.77 34.97 -33.04
CA TRP A 134 -9.87 35.11 -31.59
C TRP A 134 -10.46 33.84 -30.96
N GLU A 135 -11.43 33.22 -31.62
CA GLU A 135 -12.00 31.92 -31.20
C GLU A 135 -10.97 30.79 -31.22
N HIS A 136 -10.10 30.74 -32.23
CA HIS A 136 -9.02 29.75 -32.27
C HIS A 136 -8.01 29.92 -31.12
N LYS A 137 -7.73 31.16 -30.73
CA LYS A 137 -6.83 31.47 -29.61
C LYS A 137 -7.49 31.25 -28.25
N ASN A 138 -8.80 31.49 -28.14
CA ASN A 138 -9.57 31.48 -26.89
C ASN A 138 -10.87 30.65 -27.02
N PRO A 139 -10.78 29.32 -27.27
CA PRO A 139 -11.94 28.52 -27.63
C PRO A 139 -12.98 28.42 -26.52
N GLN A 140 -12.55 28.33 -25.26
CA GLN A 140 -13.47 28.23 -24.12
C GLN A 140 -14.18 29.56 -23.83
N GLN A 141 -13.47 30.68 -23.99
CA GLN A 141 -14.02 32.04 -23.85
C GLN A 141 -15.01 32.32 -24.97
N ALA A 142 -14.71 31.89 -26.20
CA ALA A 142 -15.58 32.10 -27.36
C ALA A 142 -16.94 31.40 -27.21
N VAL A 143 -16.97 30.20 -26.65
CA VAL A 143 -18.25 29.51 -26.34
C VAL A 143 -19.09 30.36 -25.38
N LEU A 144 -18.48 30.91 -24.32
CA LEU A 144 -19.17 31.73 -23.33
C LEU A 144 -19.62 33.09 -23.92
N VAL A 145 -18.76 33.78 -24.67
CA VAL A 145 -19.11 35.05 -25.35
C VAL A 145 -20.27 34.83 -26.32
N LYS A 146 -20.23 33.78 -27.14
CA LYS A 146 -21.32 33.46 -28.08
C LYS A 146 -22.64 33.17 -27.35
N SER A 147 -22.59 32.45 -26.24
CA SER A 147 -23.77 32.14 -25.43
C SER A 147 -24.36 33.40 -24.77
N LEU A 148 -23.51 34.29 -24.24
CA LEU A 148 -23.91 35.57 -23.64
C LEU A 148 -24.47 36.57 -24.66
N MET A 149 -23.93 36.59 -25.88
CA MET A 149 -24.32 37.52 -26.94
C MET A 149 -25.39 36.98 -27.91
N SER A 150 -26.11 35.91 -27.54
CA SER A 150 -27.20 35.35 -28.36
C SER A 150 -28.24 36.42 -28.72
N ALA A 151 -28.71 36.43 -29.97
CA ALA A 151 -29.66 37.44 -30.45
C ALA A 151 -31.01 37.38 -29.70
N ASN A 152 -31.47 36.17 -29.37
CA ASN A 152 -32.66 35.94 -28.57
C ASN A 152 -32.29 35.94 -27.06
N PRO A 153 -32.89 36.81 -26.23
CA PRO A 153 -32.61 36.89 -24.80
C PRO A 153 -32.79 35.56 -24.05
N ALA A 154 -33.76 34.74 -24.45
CA ALA A 154 -34.05 33.46 -23.80
C ALA A 154 -32.92 32.43 -23.93
N ASP A 155 -32.07 32.56 -24.95
CA ASP A 155 -30.93 31.65 -25.19
C ASP A 155 -29.67 32.07 -24.39
N ARG A 156 -29.71 33.21 -23.69
CA ARG A 156 -28.60 33.69 -22.84
C ARG A 156 -28.70 33.06 -21.45
N PRO A 157 -27.61 32.57 -20.84
CA PRO A 157 -27.61 32.05 -19.48
C PRO A 157 -27.87 33.19 -18.47
N SER A 158 -28.42 32.88 -17.30
CA SER A 158 -28.45 33.85 -16.19
C SER A 158 -27.05 33.99 -15.58
N ALA A 159 -26.80 35.06 -14.83
CA ALA A 159 -25.54 35.21 -14.09
C ALA A 159 -25.28 34.02 -13.15
N MET A 160 -26.35 33.45 -12.56
CA MET A 160 -26.25 32.25 -11.73
C MET A 160 -25.86 30.99 -12.52
N ASP A 161 -26.38 30.84 -13.74
CA ASP A 161 -26.03 29.72 -14.62
C ASP A 161 -24.55 29.80 -15.05
N VAL A 162 -24.05 31.01 -15.30
CA VAL A 162 -22.62 31.23 -15.61
C VAL A 162 -21.73 30.83 -14.44
N LEU A 163 -22.09 31.19 -13.20
CA LEU A 163 -21.30 30.83 -12.00
C LEU A 163 -21.30 29.32 -11.68
N ARG A 164 -22.29 28.58 -12.16
CA ARG A 164 -22.39 27.11 -11.99
C ARG A 164 -21.53 26.34 -12.97
N ASN A 165 -21.08 26.96 -14.07
CA ASN A 165 -20.24 26.32 -15.07
C ASN A 165 -18.75 26.27 -14.64
N HIS A 166 -17.95 25.52 -15.39
CA HIS A 166 -16.51 25.38 -15.13
C HIS A 166 -15.69 26.67 -15.36
N LEU A 167 -16.27 27.66 -16.05
CA LEU A 167 -15.72 28.99 -16.23
C LEU A 167 -16.76 30.04 -15.84
N PRO A 168 -16.36 31.08 -15.07
CA PRO A 168 -15.02 31.33 -14.55
C PRO A 168 -14.61 30.37 -13.40
N PRO A 169 -13.30 30.06 -13.21
CA PRO A 169 -12.83 29.16 -12.14
C PRO A 169 -13.21 29.65 -10.74
N ARG A 170 -13.20 28.76 -9.74
CA ARG A 170 -13.42 29.14 -8.33
C ARG A 170 -12.15 29.76 -7.76
N MET A 171 -12.30 30.82 -6.95
CA MET A 171 -11.16 31.54 -6.35
C MET A 171 -10.29 30.68 -5.43
N GLU A 172 -10.88 29.66 -4.79
CA GLU A 172 -10.21 28.72 -3.88
C GLU A 172 -9.15 27.86 -4.59
N ASP A 173 -9.36 27.55 -5.87
CA ASP A 173 -8.47 26.69 -6.66
C ASP A 173 -7.19 27.42 -7.10
N GLU A 174 -7.25 28.73 -7.36
CA GLU A 174 -6.05 29.52 -7.71
C GLU A 174 -5.12 29.69 -6.49
N ALA A 175 -5.68 30.00 -5.32
CA ALA A 175 -4.91 30.15 -4.08
C ALA A 175 -4.21 28.83 -3.67
N LEU A 176 -4.89 27.69 -3.80
CA LEU A 176 -4.30 26.38 -3.52
C LEU A 176 -3.14 26.06 -4.47
N ASN A 177 -3.27 26.35 -5.76
CA ASN A 177 -2.22 26.12 -6.74
C ASN A 177 -0.97 26.98 -6.48
N ASP A 178 -1.14 28.20 -5.99
CA ASP A 178 -0.01 29.07 -5.62
C ASP A 178 0.71 28.58 -4.35
N VAL A 179 -0.03 28.04 -3.38
CA VAL A 179 0.56 27.35 -2.22
C VAL A 179 1.36 26.12 -2.66
N LEU A 180 0.80 25.28 -3.54
CA LEU A 180 1.48 24.09 -4.08
C LEU A 180 2.76 24.44 -4.85
N ARG A 181 2.74 25.50 -5.66
CA ARG A 181 3.94 26.02 -6.35
C ARG A 181 5.00 26.52 -5.37
N THR A 182 4.58 27.13 -4.27
CA THR A 182 5.49 27.61 -3.22
C THR A 182 6.16 26.45 -2.48
N ILE A 183 5.42 25.39 -2.18
CA ILE A 183 5.94 24.15 -1.57
C ILE A 183 6.97 23.47 -2.48
N GLN A 184 6.67 23.35 -3.77
CA GLN A 184 7.57 22.70 -4.72
C GLN A 184 8.88 23.45 -4.96
N LYS A 185 8.89 24.77 -4.77
CA LYS A 185 10.08 25.60 -4.96
C LYS A 185 11.05 25.61 -3.77
N ALA A 186 10.76 24.87 -2.69
CA ALA A 186 11.67 24.51 -1.58
C ALA A 186 12.42 25.64 -0.84
N GLU A 187 12.28 26.91 -1.23
CA GLU A 187 13.05 28.03 -0.67
C GLU A 187 12.39 28.67 0.57
N ASN A 188 11.10 28.43 0.80
CA ASN A 188 10.36 29.11 1.87
C ASN A 188 9.95 28.16 3.01
N PHE A 189 10.90 27.92 3.92
CA PHE A 189 10.72 27.08 5.11
C PHE A 189 9.54 27.51 6.00
N TYR A 190 9.17 28.79 6.01
CA TYR A 190 8.07 29.31 6.84
C TYR A 190 6.69 28.78 6.43
N VAL A 191 6.44 28.69 5.12
CA VAL A 191 5.16 28.16 4.61
C VAL A 191 5.07 26.66 4.87
N LEU A 192 6.17 25.93 4.67
CA LEU A 192 6.24 24.51 4.95
C LEU A 192 6.03 24.23 6.44
N ASP A 193 6.70 24.99 7.32
CA ASP A 193 6.56 24.88 8.78
C ASP A 193 5.12 25.08 9.22
N ARG A 194 4.44 26.16 8.79
CA ARG A 194 3.01 26.39 9.10
C ARG A 194 2.11 25.25 8.63
N ILE A 195 2.38 24.67 7.47
CA ILE A 195 1.59 23.54 6.95
C ILE A 195 1.83 22.28 7.79
N ILE A 196 3.09 21.95 8.08
CA ILE A 196 3.44 20.80 8.92
C ILE A 196 2.83 20.98 10.32
N SER A 197 2.96 22.14 10.96
CA SER A 197 2.32 22.42 12.25
C SER A 197 0.81 22.25 12.20
N ALA A 198 0.14 22.68 11.12
CA ALA A 198 -1.31 22.49 10.94
C ALA A 198 -1.71 21.02 10.65
N LEU A 199 -0.80 20.19 10.13
CA LEU A 199 -1.02 18.75 9.95
C LEU A 199 -0.86 17.99 11.27
N PHE A 200 0.07 18.40 12.13
CA PHE A 200 0.37 17.79 13.43
C PHE A 200 -0.35 18.45 14.62
N ASP A 201 -1.42 19.20 14.36
CA ASP A 201 -2.23 19.84 15.39
C ASP A 201 -2.98 18.81 16.26
N GLU A 202 -2.73 18.82 17.57
CA GLU A 202 -3.21 17.79 18.51
C GLU A 202 -4.74 17.74 18.61
N GLU A 203 -5.40 18.90 18.58
CA GLU A 203 -6.87 18.98 18.61
C GLU A 203 -7.48 18.29 17.39
N ARG A 204 -6.89 18.47 16.22
CA ARG A 204 -7.33 17.82 14.98
C ARG A 204 -7.10 16.31 15.00
N ILE A 205 -5.95 15.85 15.51
CA ILE A 205 -5.61 14.42 15.58
C ILE A 205 -6.61 13.69 16.48
N SER A 206 -6.91 14.24 17.66
CA SER A 206 -7.90 13.66 18.58
C SER A 206 -9.30 13.48 17.96
N LEU A 207 -9.74 14.44 17.14
CA LEU A 207 -11.01 14.36 16.41
C LEU A 207 -11.04 13.24 15.34
N ILE A 208 -9.88 12.90 14.78
CA ILE A 208 -9.73 11.83 13.78
C ILE A 208 -9.62 10.47 14.48
N ASP A 209 -8.89 10.37 15.58
CA ASP A 209 -8.69 9.13 16.34
C ASP A 209 -10.01 8.56 16.86
N HIS A 210 -10.91 9.41 17.39
CA HIS A 210 -12.25 8.98 17.82
C HIS A 210 -13.13 8.38 16.70
N LYS A 211 -12.81 8.62 15.43
CA LYS A 211 -13.48 7.96 14.29
C LYS A 211 -12.90 6.58 13.93
N MET A 212 -11.65 6.30 14.34
CA MET A 212 -10.87 5.13 13.91
C MET A 212 -10.73 4.05 15.01
N GLU A 213 -11.04 4.36 16.28
CA GLU A 213 -10.93 3.44 17.42
C GLU A 213 -11.75 2.13 17.29
N GLY A 214 -12.71 2.06 16.35
CA GLY A 214 -13.53 0.86 16.11
C GLY A 214 -12.88 -0.24 15.25
N GLU A 215 -11.83 0.04 14.49
CA GLU A 215 -11.28 -0.91 13.49
C GLU A 215 -9.96 -1.59 13.91
N HIS A 216 -9.20 -1.02 14.86
CA HIS A 216 -7.85 -1.50 15.20
C HIS A 216 -7.80 -2.62 16.26
N LEU A 217 -8.85 -2.80 17.07
CA LEU A 217 -8.85 -3.77 18.19
C LEU A 217 -9.01 -5.24 17.76
N THR A 218 -9.31 -5.52 16.49
CA THR A 218 -9.50 -6.88 15.96
C THR A 218 -8.21 -7.59 15.54
N GLN A 219 -7.04 -6.92 15.53
CA GLN A 219 -5.78 -7.52 15.07
C GLN A 219 -4.91 -8.15 16.15
N CYS A 220 -5.14 -7.82 17.43
CA CYS A 220 -4.40 -8.35 18.57
C CYS A 220 -5.19 -9.45 19.27
N SER A 221 -4.93 -10.71 18.93
CA SER A 221 -5.37 -11.86 19.73
C SER A 221 -4.18 -12.48 20.46
N ALA A 222 -4.35 -12.82 21.74
CA ALA A 222 -3.32 -13.47 22.55
C ALA A 222 -2.87 -14.81 21.91
N GLU A 223 -3.79 -15.51 21.26
CA GLU A 223 -3.54 -16.74 20.48
C GLU A 223 -2.55 -16.49 19.34
N ARG A 224 -2.73 -15.41 18.55
CA ARG A 224 -1.81 -15.07 17.45
C ARG A 224 -0.41 -14.79 17.95
N SER A 225 -0.28 -14.08 19.08
CA SER A 225 1.03 -13.78 19.69
C SER A 225 1.77 -15.05 20.13
N PHE A 226 1.07 -16.04 20.69
CA PHE A 226 1.67 -17.33 21.05
C PHE A 226 2.26 -18.06 19.85
N PHE A 227 1.48 -18.21 18.76
CA PHE A 227 1.95 -18.88 17.55
C PHE A 227 3.04 -18.07 16.83
N GLN A 228 2.99 -16.75 16.89
CA GLN A 228 4.05 -15.88 16.42
C GLN A 228 5.38 -16.19 17.12
N ASP A 229 5.39 -16.25 18.45
CA ASP A 229 6.60 -16.56 19.23
C ASP A 229 7.12 -17.96 18.93
N GLN A 230 6.23 -18.94 18.77
CA GLN A 230 6.59 -20.31 18.40
C GLN A 230 7.28 -20.37 17.03
N VAL A 231 6.68 -19.75 16.00
CA VAL A 231 7.25 -19.71 14.64
C VAL A 231 8.58 -18.96 14.64
N PHE A 232 8.69 -17.85 15.37
CA PHE A 232 9.95 -17.10 15.47
C PHE A 232 11.04 -17.89 16.17
N LYS A 233 10.70 -18.63 17.21
CA LYS A 233 11.64 -19.50 17.91
C LYS A 233 12.19 -20.57 16.97
N VAL A 234 11.30 -21.31 16.29
CA VAL A 234 11.68 -22.34 15.31
C VAL A 234 12.59 -21.76 14.22
N ALA A 235 12.18 -20.64 13.61
CA ALA A 235 12.98 -19.99 12.56
C ALA A 235 14.37 -19.57 13.06
N LYS A 236 14.45 -18.92 14.23
CA LYS A 236 15.74 -18.50 14.83
C LYS A 236 16.64 -19.68 15.15
N ASP A 237 16.09 -20.75 15.72
CA ASP A 237 16.86 -21.94 16.10
C ASP A 237 17.42 -22.64 14.87
N ILE A 238 16.65 -22.70 13.78
CA ILE A 238 17.11 -23.28 12.51
C ILE A 238 18.16 -22.40 11.84
N PHE A 239 17.93 -21.08 11.76
CA PHE A 239 18.94 -20.16 11.21
C PHE A 239 20.29 -20.29 11.95
N LYS A 240 20.25 -20.37 13.28
CA LYS A 240 21.45 -20.59 14.11
C LYS A 240 22.06 -21.97 13.89
N SER A 241 21.25 -23.01 13.72
CA SER A 241 21.71 -24.38 13.44
C SER A 241 22.44 -24.47 12.10
N HIS A 242 22.07 -23.65 11.13
CA HIS A 242 22.78 -23.45 9.86
C HIS A 242 23.96 -22.47 9.95
N GLY A 243 24.31 -22.00 11.16
CA GLY A 243 25.48 -21.17 11.42
C GLY A 243 25.33 -19.68 11.07
N ALA A 244 24.10 -19.19 10.89
CA ALA A 244 23.85 -17.78 10.60
C ALA A 244 23.94 -16.89 11.84
N GLN A 245 24.50 -15.69 11.67
CA GLN A 245 24.55 -14.67 12.69
C GLN A 245 23.31 -13.75 12.62
N GLY A 246 22.81 -13.33 13.77
CA GLY A 246 21.69 -12.38 13.82
C GLY A 246 22.12 -11.01 13.30
N PHE A 247 21.31 -10.43 12.43
CA PHE A 247 21.50 -9.10 11.85
C PHE A 247 20.26 -8.24 12.08
N SER A 248 20.44 -6.92 12.18
CA SER A 248 19.33 -5.99 12.37
C SER A 248 19.56 -4.71 11.55
N THR A 249 18.62 -4.41 10.69
CA THR A 249 18.55 -3.18 9.90
C THR A 249 17.61 -2.17 10.55
N SER A 250 17.90 -0.88 10.36
CA SER A 250 17.01 0.18 10.82
C SER A 250 15.66 0.13 10.09
N THR A 251 14.56 0.25 10.84
CA THR A 251 13.20 0.26 10.29
C THR A 251 12.93 1.47 9.40
N LEU A 252 13.47 2.62 9.79
CA LEU A 252 13.30 3.90 9.12
C LEU A 252 14.58 4.32 8.40
N SER A 253 14.40 5.07 7.33
CA SER A 253 15.50 5.62 6.56
C SER A 253 15.11 6.91 5.83
N LEU A 254 16.10 7.71 5.47
CA LEU A 254 15.89 8.83 4.56
C LEU A 254 15.56 8.31 3.16
N VAL A 255 14.63 8.98 2.47
CA VAL A 255 14.27 8.64 1.09
C VAL A 255 15.49 8.84 0.19
N ASP A 256 15.94 7.76 -0.43
CA ASP A 256 16.87 7.82 -1.54
C ASP A 256 16.07 8.04 -2.85
N GLN A 257 16.41 9.10 -3.59
CA GLN A 257 15.71 9.49 -4.82
C GLN A 257 15.83 8.44 -5.94
N ALA A 258 16.75 7.49 -5.82
CA ALA A 258 17.02 6.48 -6.85
C ALA A 258 15.93 5.40 -6.98
N GLN A 259 15.11 5.16 -5.95
CA GLN A 259 14.21 3.99 -5.93
C GLN A 259 12.73 4.36 -6.09
N ARG A 260 12.18 4.05 -7.27
CA ARG A 260 10.74 4.15 -7.57
C ARG A 260 10.02 2.85 -7.18
N GLY A 261 9.02 2.93 -6.28
CA GLY A 261 8.21 1.77 -5.89
C GLY A 261 7.03 2.11 -4.97
N GLN A 262 6.14 1.15 -4.72
CA GLN A 262 5.03 1.27 -3.75
C GLN A 262 5.56 1.12 -2.31
N LYS A 263 6.28 2.13 -1.84
CA LYS A 263 6.84 2.17 -0.50
C LYS A 263 6.03 3.10 0.40
N VAL A 264 6.03 2.81 1.70
CA VAL A 264 5.37 3.66 2.70
C VAL A 264 6.30 4.81 3.04
N ARG A 265 5.82 6.04 2.82
CA ARG A 265 6.57 7.27 3.07
C ARG A 265 5.83 8.08 4.13
N MET A 266 6.60 8.65 5.04
CA MET A 266 6.11 9.45 6.15
C MET A 266 6.84 10.79 6.13
N ILE A 267 6.20 11.82 6.64
CA ILE A 267 6.83 13.13 6.86
C ILE A 267 6.94 13.29 8.37
N ASP A 268 8.12 13.64 8.87
CA ASP A 268 8.27 13.97 10.29
C ASP A 268 7.91 15.44 10.58
N SER A 269 7.86 15.81 11.85
CA SER A 269 7.57 17.20 12.27
C SER A 269 8.60 18.23 11.77
N ALA A 270 9.76 17.79 11.31
CA ALA A 270 10.78 18.65 10.69
C ALA A 270 10.61 18.77 9.16
N GLY A 271 9.54 18.20 8.58
CA GLY A 271 9.27 18.21 7.15
C GLY A 271 10.17 17.26 6.34
N ARG A 272 10.91 16.36 7.00
CA ARG A 272 11.77 15.38 6.32
C ARG A 272 10.95 14.18 5.88
N MET A 273 11.19 13.71 4.66
CA MET A 273 10.56 12.51 4.14
C MET A 273 11.36 11.27 4.59
N LEU A 274 10.67 10.39 5.31
CA LEU A 274 11.17 9.11 5.78
C LEU A 274 10.51 7.97 4.99
N GLU A 275 11.24 6.88 4.83
CA GLU A 275 10.77 5.64 4.20
C GLU A 275 10.86 4.49 5.20
N LEU A 276 9.74 3.79 5.38
CA LEU A 276 9.70 2.52 6.10
C LEU A 276 10.24 1.41 5.20
N ARG A 277 10.98 0.47 5.80
CA ARG A 277 11.53 -0.68 5.08
C ARG A 277 10.43 -1.52 4.43
N SER A 278 10.55 -1.73 3.11
CA SER A 278 9.69 -2.63 2.34
C SER A 278 10.28 -4.03 2.17
N GLU A 279 11.58 -4.18 2.42
CA GLU A 279 12.36 -5.42 2.36
C GLU A 279 13.61 -5.30 3.26
N LEU A 280 14.31 -6.42 3.51
CA LEU A 280 15.48 -6.47 4.41
C LEU A 280 16.82 -6.57 3.65
N ARG A 281 16.82 -7.02 2.38
CA ARG A 281 18.04 -7.38 1.65
C ARG A 281 18.84 -6.17 1.16
N THR A 282 18.21 -5.18 0.53
CA THR A 282 18.94 -4.02 -0.02
C THR A 282 19.78 -3.29 1.04
N ARG A 283 19.29 -3.16 2.27
CA ARG A 283 20.03 -2.54 3.38
C ARG A 283 21.24 -3.36 3.82
N PHE A 284 21.06 -4.67 3.90
CA PHE A 284 22.16 -5.60 4.14
C PHE A 284 23.21 -5.50 3.03
N VAL A 285 22.80 -5.39 1.77
CA VAL A 285 23.72 -5.21 0.62
C VAL A 285 24.50 -3.91 0.70
N SER A 286 23.86 -2.78 1.03
CA SER A 286 24.57 -1.51 1.25
C SER A 286 25.58 -1.61 2.38
N TRP A 287 25.26 -2.36 3.45
CA TRP A 287 26.16 -2.57 4.58
C TRP A 287 27.38 -3.43 4.21
N ILE A 288 27.19 -4.57 3.52
CA ILE A 288 28.33 -5.41 3.10
C ILE A 288 29.24 -4.65 2.14
N ALA A 289 28.67 -3.82 1.26
CA ALA A 289 29.44 -2.98 0.34
C ALA A 289 30.19 -1.87 1.08
N ALA A 290 29.56 -1.17 2.02
CA ALA A 290 30.21 -0.13 2.82
C ALA A 290 31.33 -0.69 3.72
N LYS A 291 31.14 -1.89 4.27
CA LYS A 291 32.11 -2.55 5.16
C LYS A 291 33.08 -3.50 4.45
N GLN A 292 32.95 -3.68 3.13
CA GLN A 292 33.79 -4.55 2.32
C GLN A 292 33.81 -6.00 2.85
N VAL A 293 32.66 -6.52 3.24
CA VAL A 293 32.54 -7.87 3.81
C VAL A 293 32.60 -8.90 2.68
N SER A 294 33.60 -9.80 2.74
CA SER A 294 33.83 -10.82 1.72
C SER A 294 33.08 -12.12 1.97
N SER A 295 32.78 -12.46 3.23
CA SER A 295 32.01 -13.63 3.60
C SER A 295 31.24 -13.41 4.90
N ILE A 296 29.97 -13.78 4.90
CA ILE A 296 29.08 -13.75 6.06
C ILE A 296 27.87 -14.64 5.79
N LYS A 297 27.39 -15.33 6.83
CA LYS A 297 26.08 -15.96 6.84
C LYS A 297 25.22 -15.27 7.87
N ARG A 298 24.06 -14.74 7.47
CA ARG A 298 23.23 -13.90 8.34
C ARG A 298 21.77 -14.33 8.30
N TYR A 299 21.05 -13.98 9.36
CA TYR A 299 19.59 -14.00 9.37
C TYR A 299 19.03 -12.72 9.99
N GLU A 300 17.82 -12.34 9.59
CA GLU A 300 17.09 -11.23 10.18
C GLU A 300 15.59 -11.56 10.18
N ILE A 301 14.94 -11.41 11.33
CA ILE A 301 13.48 -11.48 11.44
C ILE A 301 12.98 -10.10 11.81
N ALA A 302 12.18 -9.50 10.95
CA ALA A 302 11.72 -8.14 11.11
C ALA A 302 10.37 -7.89 10.40
N GLN A 303 9.67 -6.85 10.83
CA GLN A 303 8.47 -6.37 10.15
C GLN A 303 8.84 -5.56 8.90
N ILE A 304 8.12 -5.79 7.81
CA ILE A 304 8.15 -5.00 6.59
C ILE A 304 6.80 -4.32 6.35
N TYR A 305 6.82 -3.19 5.66
CA TYR A 305 5.64 -2.34 5.47
C TYR A 305 5.31 -2.19 4.00
N ARG A 306 4.02 -2.33 3.67
CA ARG A 306 3.50 -2.13 2.31
C ARG A 306 2.35 -1.13 2.31
N LYS A 307 2.28 -0.32 1.24
CA LYS A 307 1.22 0.66 1.07
C LYS A 307 -0.13 -0.06 0.84
N ALA A 308 -1.18 0.39 1.52
CA ALA A 308 -2.54 -0.05 1.24
C ALA A 308 -3.04 0.47 -0.12
N ALA A 309 -4.04 -0.20 -0.70
CA ALA A 309 -4.62 0.21 -1.99
C ALA A 309 -5.46 1.50 -1.89
N GLY A 310 -5.76 1.97 -0.68
CA GLY A 310 -6.59 3.13 -0.39
C GLY A 310 -6.00 4.02 0.72
N PRO A 311 -6.86 4.76 1.46
CA PRO A 311 -6.44 5.63 2.57
C PRO A 311 -6.10 4.86 3.86
N ASP A 312 -6.23 3.54 3.85
CA ASP A 312 -6.05 2.69 5.01
C ASP A 312 -4.60 2.69 5.52
N ALA A 313 -4.43 2.29 6.78
CA ALA A 313 -3.13 2.13 7.40
C ALA A 313 -2.24 1.16 6.58
N PRO A 314 -0.91 1.38 6.58
CA PRO A 314 0.02 0.45 5.97
C PRO A 314 -0.15 -0.97 6.48
N HIS A 315 0.02 -1.95 5.59
CA HIS A 315 0.02 -3.35 6.01
C HIS A 315 1.39 -3.76 6.53
N GLU A 316 1.38 -4.43 7.69
CA GLU A 316 2.57 -4.96 8.35
C GLU A 316 2.66 -6.48 8.13
N TYR A 317 3.87 -6.96 7.84
CA TYR A 317 4.13 -8.39 7.69
C TYR A 317 5.47 -8.75 8.31
N TYR A 318 5.54 -9.89 9.00
CA TYR A 318 6.82 -10.45 9.42
C TYR A 318 7.51 -11.21 8.29
N GLN A 319 8.78 -10.86 8.06
CA GLN A 319 9.66 -11.50 7.11
C GLN A 319 10.91 -12.03 7.83
N GLY A 320 11.32 -13.24 7.48
CA GLY A 320 12.59 -13.85 7.90
C GLY A 320 13.53 -13.97 6.70
N ASP A 321 14.61 -13.21 6.68
CA ASP A 321 15.65 -13.29 5.65
C ASP A 321 16.82 -14.15 6.14
N PHE A 322 17.37 -14.96 5.25
CA PHE A 322 18.61 -15.71 5.44
C PHE A 322 19.48 -15.55 4.20
N ASP A 323 20.74 -15.16 4.39
CA ASP A 323 21.66 -14.85 3.29
C ASP A 323 23.06 -15.42 3.53
N ILE A 324 23.70 -15.88 2.47
CA ILE A 324 25.07 -16.38 2.42
C ILE A 324 25.86 -15.53 1.42
N VAL A 325 26.94 -14.91 1.89
CA VAL A 325 27.89 -14.11 1.10
C VAL A 325 29.24 -14.81 1.05
N GLY A 326 29.90 -14.77 -0.11
CA GLY A 326 31.26 -15.27 -0.30
C GLY A 326 31.38 -16.74 -0.72
N ASP A 327 30.29 -17.36 -1.20
CA ASP A 327 30.23 -18.80 -1.44
C ASP A 327 30.41 -19.23 -2.92
N SER A 328 30.82 -20.48 -3.06
CA SER A 328 30.86 -21.30 -4.27
C SER A 328 29.46 -21.56 -4.84
N PHE A 329 29.38 -21.66 -6.16
CA PHE A 329 28.12 -21.83 -6.88
C PHE A 329 27.47 -23.20 -6.59
N GLY A 330 26.15 -23.21 -6.35
CA GLY A 330 25.29 -24.39 -6.27
C GLY A 330 25.04 -24.91 -4.86
N LEU A 331 26.07 -24.94 -4.01
CA LEU A 331 25.95 -25.41 -2.62
C LEU A 331 25.18 -24.41 -1.76
N ALA A 332 25.50 -23.13 -1.92
CA ALA A 332 24.86 -22.02 -1.21
C ALA A 332 23.34 -21.99 -1.50
N GLU A 333 22.97 -22.11 -2.78
CA GLU A 333 21.57 -22.17 -3.22
C GLU A 333 20.84 -23.36 -2.59
N ALA A 334 21.48 -24.53 -2.56
CA ALA A 334 20.90 -25.70 -1.92
C ALA A 334 20.67 -25.43 -0.43
N GLU A 335 21.67 -24.89 0.29
CA GLU A 335 21.59 -24.69 1.75
C GLU A 335 20.46 -23.75 2.10
N VAL A 336 20.33 -22.64 1.36
CA VAL A 336 19.24 -21.68 1.54
C VAL A 336 17.87 -22.34 1.33
N MET A 337 17.73 -23.24 0.34
CA MET A 337 16.49 -24.01 0.14
C MET A 337 16.23 -24.98 1.30
N LYS A 338 17.27 -25.63 1.82
CA LYS A 338 17.19 -26.56 2.96
C LYS A 338 16.75 -25.84 4.24
N VAL A 339 17.23 -24.62 4.49
CA VAL A 339 16.78 -23.78 5.61
C VAL A 339 15.26 -23.59 5.59
N VAL A 340 14.67 -23.30 4.42
CA VAL A 340 13.21 -23.14 4.30
C VAL A 340 12.49 -24.44 4.63
N VAL A 341 12.97 -25.57 4.09
CA VAL A 341 12.39 -26.89 4.34
C VAL A 341 12.44 -27.24 5.83
N ASP A 342 13.58 -27.00 6.48
CA ASP A 342 13.73 -27.26 7.91
C ASP A 342 12.77 -26.40 8.74
N ILE A 343 12.52 -25.14 8.36
CA ILE A 343 11.57 -24.27 9.05
C ILE A 343 10.15 -24.78 8.90
N VAL A 344 9.77 -25.19 7.69
CA VAL A 344 8.45 -25.77 7.40
C VAL A 344 8.22 -27.05 8.21
N SER A 345 9.20 -27.96 8.22
CA SER A 345 9.18 -29.18 9.03
C SER A 345 9.17 -28.89 10.53
N GLY A 346 9.97 -27.92 10.99
CA GLY A 346 10.03 -27.52 12.40
C GLY A 346 8.72 -26.91 12.92
N CYS A 347 7.89 -26.38 12.03
CA CYS A 347 6.54 -25.91 12.34
C CYS A 347 5.45 -27.00 12.21
N GLY A 348 5.82 -28.26 11.93
CA GLY A 348 4.88 -29.39 11.85
C GLY A 348 4.30 -29.67 10.46
N PHE A 349 4.81 -29.02 9.41
CA PHE A 349 4.31 -29.16 8.04
C PHE A 349 5.23 -30.05 7.18
N ASP A 350 5.58 -31.23 7.70
CA ASP A 350 6.49 -32.16 7.03
C ASP A 350 6.02 -32.54 5.62
N ASP A 351 6.93 -32.47 4.65
CA ASP A 351 6.66 -32.76 3.24
C ASP A 351 5.47 -31.98 2.63
N MET A 352 5.02 -30.88 3.24
CA MET A 352 3.92 -30.02 2.76
C MET A 352 4.42 -28.80 2.00
N TYR A 353 5.53 -28.94 1.28
CA TYR A 353 6.13 -27.87 0.49
C TYR A 353 6.36 -28.29 -0.96
N GLU A 354 6.56 -27.29 -1.82
CA GLU A 354 6.94 -27.42 -3.22
C GLU A 354 7.92 -26.31 -3.55
N ILE A 355 9.00 -26.65 -4.27
CA ILE A 355 10.01 -25.68 -4.66
C ILE A 355 10.09 -25.60 -6.17
N HIS A 356 9.78 -24.43 -6.72
CA HIS A 356 9.92 -24.14 -8.14
C HIS A 356 11.23 -23.41 -8.36
N ILE A 357 12.06 -23.90 -9.27
CA ILE A 357 13.37 -23.33 -9.62
C ILE A 357 13.39 -22.92 -11.09
N ASN A 358 14.11 -21.84 -11.39
CA ASN A 358 14.42 -21.43 -12.75
C ASN A 358 15.76 -20.66 -12.79
N HIS A 359 16.21 -20.31 -13.99
CA HIS A 359 17.43 -19.55 -14.22
C HIS A 359 17.17 -18.41 -15.21
N ALA A 360 17.69 -17.21 -14.94
CA ALA A 360 17.38 -16.03 -15.74
C ALA A 360 17.78 -16.17 -17.22
N SER A 361 18.91 -16.83 -17.52
CA SER A 361 19.32 -17.13 -18.90
C SER A 361 18.39 -18.11 -19.62
N ILE A 362 17.74 -19.03 -18.91
CA ILE A 362 16.74 -19.94 -19.49
C ILE A 362 15.47 -19.15 -19.83
N LEU A 363 15.00 -18.33 -18.89
CA LEU A 363 13.84 -17.47 -19.10
C LEU A 363 14.06 -16.50 -20.29
N GLU A 364 15.25 -15.90 -20.39
CA GLU A 364 15.60 -15.00 -21.51
C GLU A 364 15.61 -15.73 -22.87
N ALA A 365 16.13 -16.95 -22.90
CA ALA A 365 16.09 -17.79 -24.09
C ALA A 365 14.64 -18.16 -24.46
N ILE A 366 13.78 -18.43 -23.48
CA ILE A 366 12.36 -18.72 -23.70
C ILE A 366 11.61 -17.51 -24.25
N TRP A 367 11.86 -16.30 -23.72
CA TRP A 367 11.27 -15.08 -24.28
C TRP A 367 11.65 -14.89 -25.74
N SER A 368 12.93 -15.10 -26.06
CA SER A 368 13.46 -14.99 -27.41
C SER A 368 12.86 -16.05 -28.34
N TRP A 369 12.79 -17.30 -27.89
CA TRP A 369 12.25 -18.43 -28.65
C TRP A 369 10.73 -18.33 -28.88
N SER A 370 9.98 -17.90 -27.87
CA SER A 370 8.53 -17.70 -27.97
C SER A 370 8.16 -16.47 -28.80
N GLY A 371 9.06 -15.51 -28.95
CA GLY A 371 8.86 -14.27 -29.72
C GLY A 371 8.18 -13.16 -28.93
N VAL A 372 8.24 -13.17 -27.60
CA VAL A 372 7.70 -12.10 -26.74
C VAL A 372 8.65 -10.89 -26.78
N LYS A 373 8.13 -9.72 -27.17
CA LYS A 373 8.95 -8.52 -27.32
C LYS A 373 9.30 -7.92 -25.96
N ILE A 374 10.42 -7.23 -25.88
CA ILE A 374 10.98 -6.68 -24.62
C ILE A 374 9.96 -5.80 -23.87
N HIS A 375 9.22 -4.94 -24.57
CA HIS A 375 8.21 -4.06 -23.95
C HIS A 375 6.97 -4.80 -23.46
N GLU A 376 6.67 -5.99 -24.00
CA GLU A 376 5.52 -6.82 -23.60
C GLU A 376 5.86 -7.72 -22.41
N ARG A 377 7.15 -8.01 -22.16
CA ARG A 377 7.60 -9.00 -21.17
C ARG A 377 7.08 -8.75 -19.76
N LYS A 378 7.00 -7.48 -19.33
CA LYS A 378 6.54 -7.13 -17.97
C LYS A 378 5.07 -7.49 -17.76
N ASP A 379 4.23 -7.21 -18.75
CA ASP A 379 2.79 -7.51 -18.69
C ASP A 379 2.53 -9.02 -18.82
N VAL A 380 3.28 -9.69 -19.70
CA VAL A 380 3.23 -11.15 -19.84
C VAL A 380 3.67 -11.83 -18.55
N ALA A 381 4.77 -11.37 -17.94
CA ALA A 381 5.26 -11.88 -16.66
C ALA A 381 4.21 -11.78 -15.54
N LYS A 382 3.48 -10.67 -15.47
CA LYS A 382 2.39 -10.47 -14.50
C LYS A 382 1.29 -11.52 -14.66
N LEU A 383 0.94 -11.86 -15.90
CA LEU A 383 -0.06 -12.90 -16.18
C LEU A 383 0.47 -14.31 -15.88
N LEU A 384 1.72 -14.62 -16.25
CA LEU A 384 2.32 -15.93 -15.96
C LEU A 384 2.47 -16.19 -14.46
N SER A 385 2.70 -15.15 -13.66
CA SER A 385 2.79 -15.25 -12.19
C SER A 385 1.51 -15.79 -11.54
N LEU A 386 0.34 -15.64 -12.21
CA LEU A 386 -0.92 -16.23 -11.74
C LEU A 386 -0.90 -17.77 -11.75
N GLY A 387 -0.05 -18.38 -12.56
CA GLY A 387 0.12 -19.83 -12.66
C GLY A 387 1.06 -20.41 -11.60
N GLY A 388 1.95 -19.62 -11.00
CA GLY A 388 3.07 -20.07 -10.17
C GLY A 388 2.66 -20.92 -8.95
N CYS A 389 1.49 -20.65 -8.38
CA CYS A 389 0.97 -21.30 -7.17
C CYS A 389 0.54 -22.77 -7.32
N ALA A 390 0.71 -23.38 -8.48
CA ALA A 390 0.37 -24.78 -8.71
C ALA A 390 1.56 -25.52 -9.35
N PRO A 391 1.77 -26.81 -9.02
CA PRO A 391 2.83 -27.61 -9.64
C PRO A 391 2.73 -27.57 -11.15
N PRO A 392 3.86 -27.49 -11.86
CA PRO A 392 3.82 -27.56 -13.29
C PRO A 392 3.19 -28.88 -13.74
N GLN A 393 2.41 -28.83 -14.83
CA GLN A 393 1.66 -29.96 -15.39
C GLN A 393 0.47 -30.51 -14.56
N SER A 394 0.21 -29.96 -13.37
CA SER A 394 -0.97 -30.29 -12.57
C SER A 394 -2.29 -29.91 -13.26
N SER A 395 -3.38 -30.54 -12.86
CA SER A 395 -4.73 -30.21 -13.35
C SER A 395 -5.10 -28.75 -13.05
N GLU A 396 -4.68 -28.23 -11.91
CA GLU A 396 -4.90 -26.84 -11.52
C GLU A 396 -4.13 -25.85 -12.39
N ARG A 397 -2.87 -26.16 -12.69
CA ARG A 397 -2.04 -25.36 -13.60
C ARG A 397 -2.66 -25.31 -15.00
N LYS A 398 -3.22 -26.43 -15.48
CA LYS A 398 -3.96 -26.48 -16.76
C LYS A 398 -5.21 -25.61 -16.74
N LEU A 399 -5.99 -25.61 -15.66
CA LEU A 399 -7.17 -24.75 -15.51
C LEU A 399 -6.79 -23.26 -15.51
N ARG A 400 -5.76 -22.87 -14.75
CA ARG A 400 -5.25 -21.49 -14.73
C ARG A 400 -4.73 -21.04 -16.09
N TRP A 401 -4.07 -21.94 -16.82
CA TRP A 401 -3.58 -21.65 -18.17
C TRP A 401 -4.70 -21.23 -19.13
N VAL A 402 -5.92 -21.75 -18.99
CA VAL A 402 -7.07 -21.32 -19.81
C VAL A 402 -7.32 -19.83 -19.64
N HIS A 403 -7.36 -19.35 -18.39
CA HIS A 403 -7.54 -17.94 -18.08
C HIS A 403 -6.35 -17.08 -18.55
N ILE A 404 -5.12 -17.54 -18.29
CA ILE A 404 -3.90 -16.85 -18.72
C ILE A 404 -3.87 -16.71 -20.25
N ARG A 405 -4.16 -17.80 -21.00
CA ARG A 405 -4.24 -17.79 -22.46
C ARG A 405 -5.25 -16.75 -22.95
N GLN A 406 -6.43 -16.69 -22.34
CA GLN A 406 -7.45 -15.71 -22.71
C GLN A 406 -6.95 -14.27 -22.50
N GLN A 407 -6.30 -13.97 -21.37
CA GLN A 407 -5.75 -12.64 -21.09
C GLN A 407 -4.59 -12.27 -22.02
N LEU A 408 -3.74 -13.23 -22.40
CA LEU A 408 -2.66 -13.01 -23.36
C LEU A 408 -3.19 -12.67 -24.77
N LEU A 409 -4.23 -13.36 -25.23
CA LEU A 409 -4.83 -13.16 -26.55
C LEU A 409 -5.74 -11.94 -26.62
N GLN A 410 -6.61 -11.74 -25.63
CA GLN A 410 -7.65 -10.70 -25.67
C GLN A 410 -7.21 -9.41 -24.96
N GLY A 411 -6.53 -9.53 -23.82
CA GLY A 411 -6.05 -8.40 -23.03
C GLY A 411 -4.81 -7.77 -23.64
N LEU A 412 -3.73 -8.55 -23.80
CA LEU A 412 -2.46 -8.07 -24.36
C LEU A 412 -2.37 -8.14 -25.88
N LYS A 413 -3.36 -8.75 -26.55
CA LYS A 413 -3.43 -8.86 -28.02
C LYS A 413 -2.16 -9.47 -28.64
N LEU A 414 -1.55 -10.43 -27.95
CA LEU A 414 -0.40 -11.16 -28.48
C LEU A 414 -0.81 -12.04 -29.67
N GLN A 415 0.14 -12.26 -30.59
CA GLN A 415 -0.07 -13.20 -31.70
C GLN A 415 -0.31 -14.61 -31.18
N GLU A 416 -1.27 -15.33 -31.77
CA GLU A 416 -1.63 -16.68 -31.34
C GLU A 416 -0.43 -17.64 -31.41
N SER A 417 0.42 -17.51 -32.43
CA SER A 417 1.67 -18.28 -32.55
C SER A 417 2.64 -18.09 -31.38
N VAL A 418 2.70 -16.90 -30.78
CA VAL A 418 3.50 -16.61 -29.58
C VAL A 418 2.90 -17.32 -28.38
N VAL A 419 1.58 -17.24 -28.20
CA VAL A 419 0.87 -17.87 -27.08
C VAL A 419 0.92 -19.40 -27.16
N ASP A 420 0.85 -19.97 -28.36
CA ASP A 420 1.02 -21.41 -28.61
C ASP A 420 2.44 -21.89 -28.28
N ARG A 421 3.46 -21.08 -28.61
CA ARG A 421 4.84 -21.36 -28.18
C ARG A 421 4.97 -21.32 -26.66
N LEU A 422 4.40 -20.33 -25.98
CA LEU A 422 4.39 -20.29 -24.51
C LEU A 422 3.67 -21.53 -23.92
N GLN A 423 2.55 -21.96 -24.52
CA GLN A 423 1.87 -23.19 -24.10
C GLN A 423 2.74 -24.45 -24.34
N THR A 424 3.56 -24.44 -25.39
CA THR A 424 4.53 -25.51 -25.66
C THR A 424 5.58 -25.59 -24.57
N VAL A 425 6.08 -24.44 -24.07
CA VAL A 425 7.00 -24.40 -22.92
C VAL A 425 6.34 -25.04 -21.69
N GLU A 426 5.13 -24.60 -21.36
CA GLU A 426 4.36 -25.11 -20.21
C GLU A 426 4.19 -26.65 -20.26
N ARG A 427 3.95 -27.21 -21.45
CA ARG A 427 3.77 -28.66 -21.63
C ARG A 427 5.08 -29.44 -21.65
N ARG A 428 6.13 -28.90 -22.28
CA ARG A 428 7.33 -29.66 -22.65
C ARG A 428 8.47 -29.48 -21.65
N TRP A 429 8.73 -28.25 -21.22
CA TRP A 429 9.97 -27.89 -20.52
C TRP A 429 9.79 -27.68 -19.01
N ASN A 430 8.57 -27.75 -18.51
CA ASN A 430 8.29 -27.74 -17.09
C ASN A 430 8.13 -29.16 -16.50
N GLY A 431 8.35 -29.30 -15.19
CA GLY A 431 8.10 -30.53 -14.43
C GLY A 431 9.24 -30.90 -13.48
N HIS A 432 9.32 -32.15 -13.04
CA HIS A 432 10.42 -32.63 -12.20
C HIS A 432 11.78 -32.39 -12.87
N THR A 433 12.74 -31.97 -12.06
CA THR A 433 14.09 -31.53 -12.46
C THR A 433 14.78 -32.46 -13.46
N ASP A 434 14.79 -33.77 -13.22
CA ASP A 434 15.44 -34.77 -14.10
C ASP A 434 14.96 -34.73 -15.56
N LEU A 435 13.63 -34.73 -15.73
CA LEU A 435 13.00 -34.78 -17.04
C LEU A 435 13.07 -33.41 -17.72
N ALA A 436 12.88 -32.34 -16.95
CA ALA A 436 12.87 -30.98 -17.47
C ALA A 436 14.25 -30.54 -17.97
N LEU A 437 15.34 -30.78 -17.22
CA LEU A 437 16.71 -30.43 -17.64
C LEU A 437 17.10 -31.11 -18.96
N SER A 438 16.78 -32.40 -19.08
CA SER A 438 17.06 -33.16 -20.31
C SER A 438 16.33 -32.59 -21.53
N ARG A 439 15.06 -32.19 -21.37
CA ARG A 439 14.25 -31.61 -22.45
C ARG A 439 14.67 -30.19 -22.79
N LEU A 440 15.07 -29.38 -21.81
CA LEU A 440 15.61 -28.04 -22.02
C LEU A 440 16.92 -28.08 -22.79
N ARG A 441 17.82 -29.01 -22.45
CA ARG A 441 19.11 -29.17 -23.13
C ARG A 441 18.95 -29.46 -24.62
N GLY A 442 17.97 -30.29 -25.00
CA GLY A 442 17.67 -30.56 -26.41
C GLY A 442 16.85 -29.47 -27.11
N GLY A 443 16.08 -28.67 -26.37
CA GLY A 443 15.14 -27.68 -26.93
C GLY A 443 15.71 -26.28 -27.13
N LEU A 444 16.72 -25.89 -26.35
CA LEU A 444 17.30 -24.54 -26.32
C LEU A 444 18.83 -24.54 -26.50
N ALA A 445 19.38 -25.59 -27.11
CA ALA A 445 20.83 -25.75 -27.30
C ALA A 445 21.50 -24.59 -28.04
N ASP A 446 20.77 -23.96 -28.98
CA ASP A 446 21.30 -22.88 -29.84
C ASP A 446 21.45 -21.54 -29.10
N TYR A 447 20.93 -21.41 -27.88
CA TYR A 447 20.98 -20.16 -27.12
C TYR A 447 22.24 -20.06 -26.26
N PRO A 448 23.00 -18.96 -26.37
CA PRO A 448 24.21 -18.77 -25.58
C PRO A 448 23.87 -18.73 -24.09
N ARG A 449 24.76 -19.27 -23.25
CA ARG A 449 24.63 -19.36 -21.78
C ARG A 449 23.57 -20.33 -21.26
N VAL A 450 22.69 -20.90 -22.10
CA VAL A 450 21.69 -21.89 -21.66
C VAL A 450 22.36 -23.19 -21.20
N SER A 451 23.40 -23.66 -21.89
CA SER A 451 24.15 -24.85 -21.44
C SER A 451 24.70 -24.66 -20.02
N ALA A 452 25.39 -23.53 -19.79
CA ALA A 452 25.93 -23.20 -18.47
C ALA A 452 24.82 -23.14 -17.41
N ALA A 453 23.69 -22.49 -17.70
CA ALA A 453 22.54 -22.44 -16.81
C ALA A 453 21.95 -23.82 -16.48
N ILE A 454 21.91 -24.74 -17.45
CA ILE A 454 21.45 -26.11 -17.24
C ILE A 454 22.45 -26.90 -16.38
N ASP A 455 23.76 -26.72 -16.63
CA ASP A 455 24.82 -27.36 -15.85
C ASP A 455 24.79 -26.88 -14.39
N GLU A 456 24.52 -25.59 -14.20
CA GLU A 456 24.31 -24.96 -12.91
C GLU A 456 23.12 -25.53 -12.14
N LEU A 457 21.96 -25.67 -12.79
CA LEU A 457 20.77 -26.30 -12.19
C LEU A 457 20.97 -27.81 -11.94
N ALA A 458 21.74 -28.50 -12.79
CA ALA A 458 22.07 -29.92 -12.59
C ALA A 458 22.99 -30.12 -11.37
N ALA A 459 23.97 -29.23 -11.18
CA ALA A 459 24.82 -29.22 -10.00
C ALA A 459 24.00 -28.99 -8.73
N LEU A 460 23.12 -27.98 -8.72
CA LEU A 460 22.19 -27.73 -7.62
C LEU A 460 21.35 -28.99 -7.31
N GLN A 461 20.75 -29.61 -8.33
CA GLN A 461 19.95 -30.82 -8.16
C GLN A 461 20.76 -31.97 -7.51
N SER A 462 22.04 -32.12 -7.85
CA SER A 462 22.90 -33.13 -7.23
C SER A 462 23.05 -32.94 -5.73
N TYR A 463 23.17 -31.69 -5.25
CA TYR A 463 23.22 -31.37 -3.82
C TYR A 463 21.88 -31.57 -3.13
N LEU A 464 20.78 -31.18 -3.77
CA LEU A 464 19.41 -31.38 -3.27
C LEU A 464 19.08 -32.88 -3.08
N ARG A 465 19.71 -33.78 -3.85
CA ARG A 465 19.59 -35.24 -3.66
C ARG A 465 20.29 -35.73 -2.40
N VAL A 466 21.42 -35.13 -2.02
CA VAL A 466 22.16 -35.50 -0.80
C VAL A 466 21.29 -35.27 0.45
N TRP A 467 20.45 -34.24 0.43
CA TRP A 467 19.54 -33.90 1.55
C TRP A 467 18.10 -34.41 1.37
N ASP A 468 17.85 -35.26 0.37
CA ASP A 468 16.54 -35.87 0.06
C ASP A 468 15.38 -34.88 -0.20
N ILE A 469 15.67 -33.61 -0.51
CA ILE A 469 14.65 -32.59 -0.80
C ILE A 469 14.24 -32.53 -2.28
N TYR A 470 15.00 -33.18 -3.15
CA TYR A 470 14.81 -33.15 -4.62
C TYR A 470 13.42 -33.62 -5.09
N LYS A 471 12.71 -34.42 -4.29
CA LYS A 471 11.39 -35.00 -4.63
C LYS A 471 10.32 -33.92 -4.83
N HIS A 472 10.44 -32.79 -4.13
CA HIS A 472 9.51 -31.67 -4.17
C HIS A 472 10.01 -30.50 -5.00
N VAL A 473 11.03 -30.72 -5.85
CA VAL A 473 11.68 -29.66 -6.64
C VAL A 473 11.33 -29.79 -8.11
N TYR A 474 10.79 -28.72 -8.66
CA TYR A 474 10.30 -28.62 -10.03
C TYR A 474 10.98 -27.49 -10.79
N ILE A 475 11.23 -27.71 -12.08
CA ILE A 475 11.59 -26.64 -13.00
C ILE A 475 10.30 -26.03 -13.54
N ASP A 476 10.12 -24.74 -13.30
CA ASP A 476 9.10 -23.91 -13.93
C ASP A 476 9.81 -22.89 -14.83
N ALA A 477 10.00 -23.25 -16.08
CA ALA A 477 10.73 -22.47 -17.07
C ALA A 477 10.02 -21.14 -17.44
N LEU A 478 8.72 -21.01 -17.12
CA LEU A 478 7.94 -19.79 -17.26
C LEU A 478 7.88 -18.96 -15.99
N MET A 479 8.44 -19.44 -14.87
CA MET A 479 8.51 -18.69 -13.63
C MET A 479 9.43 -17.48 -13.80
N VAL A 480 8.88 -16.30 -13.51
CA VAL A 480 9.59 -15.02 -13.56
C VAL A 480 10.14 -14.70 -12.16
N PRO A 481 11.34 -14.13 -12.02
CA PRO A 481 11.83 -13.70 -10.71
C PRO A 481 10.92 -12.61 -10.13
N VAL A 482 10.57 -12.75 -8.85
CA VAL A 482 9.77 -11.73 -8.13
C VAL A 482 10.56 -10.44 -7.97
N GLU A 483 11.86 -10.57 -7.71
CA GLU A 483 12.80 -9.47 -7.56
C GLU A 483 13.72 -9.38 -8.77
N GLU A 484 13.80 -8.21 -9.41
CA GLU A 484 14.50 -8.00 -10.69
C GLU A 484 16.02 -8.22 -10.60
N TYR A 485 16.59 -8.18 -9.39
CA TYR A 485 18.01 -8.38 -9.17
C TYR A 485 18.47 -9.85 -9.24
N HIS A 486 17.55 -10.81 -9.28
CA HIS A 486 17.88 -12.22 -9.47
C HIS A 486 18.20 -12.52 -10.93
N LYS A 487 19.48 -12.42 -11.31
CA LYS A 487 19.96 -12.61 -12.69
C LYS A 487 20.58 -13.98 -12.97
N ARG A 488 20.51 -14.93 -12.03
CA ARG A 488 21.05 -16.30 -12.15
C ARG A 488 19.98 -17.32 -11.71
N VAL A 489 20.32 -18.29 -10.85
CA VAL A 489 19.35 -19.21 -10.24
C VAL A 489 18.43 -18.44 -9.29
N TYR A 490 17.13 -18.68 -9.40
CA TYR A 490 16.13 -18.20 -8.45
C TYR A 490 15.04 -19.24 -8.26
N PHE A 491 14.35 -19.15 -7.13
CA PHE A 491 13.37 -20.12 -6.72
C PHE A 491 12.24 -19.50 -5.91
N GLN A 492 11.10 -20.19 -5.91
CA GLN A 492 9.93 -19.86 -5.12
C GLN A 492 9.50 -21.13 -4.38
N VAL A 493 9.24 -21.00 -3.08
CA VAL A 493 8.77 -22.10 -2.24
C VAL A 493 7.31 -21.86 -1.89
N TYR A 494 6.48 -22.85 -2.17
CA TYR A 494 5.05 -22.84 -1.89
C TYR A 494 4.74 -23.84 -0.77
N LEU A 495 3.87 -23.44 0.14
CA LEU A 495 3.28 -24.33 1.14
C LEU A 495 2.00 -24.94 0.54
N ARG A 496 1.90 -26.27 0.51
CA ARG A 496 0.68 -26.98 0.13
C ARG A 496 -0.33 -26.89 1.27
N LYS A 497 -1.59 -26.58 0.96
CA LYS A 497 -2.66 -26.65 1.96
C LYS A 497 -3.05 -28.10 2.19
N GLY A 498 -3.13 -28.52 3.46
CA GLY A 498 -3.74 -29.79 3.84
C GLY A 498 -5.21 -29.86 3.43
N SER A 499 -5.77 -31.07 3.41
CA SER A 499 -7.15 -31.38 2.99
C SER A 499 -8.28 -30.68 3.81
N CYS A 500 -7.94 -29.85 4.80
CA CYS A 500 -8.87 -29.37 5.83
C CYS A 500 -9.51 -27.99 5.55
N VAL A 501 -8.86 -27.09 4.79
CA VAL A 501 -9.39 -25.72 4.58
C VAL A 501 -10.03 -25.59 3.19
N SER A 502 -11.33 -25.32 3.19
CA SER A 502 -12.20 -25.34 2.01
C SER A 502 -11.86 -24.30 0.93
N THR A 503 -12.09 -24.72 -0.33
CA THR A 503 -12.28 -23.97 -1.60
C THR A 503 -11.09 -23.48 -2.44
N SER A 504 -9.82 -23.63 -2.04
CA SER A 504 -8.69 -23.35 -2.96
C SER A 504 -7.50 -24.27 -2.72
N SER A 505 -7.35 -25.26 -3.61
CA SER A 505 -6.25 -26.24 -3.66
C SER A 505 -4.87 -25.64 -4.04
N ALA A 506 -4.79 -24.31 -4.21
CA ALA A 506 -3.59 -23.64 -4.65
C ALA A 506 -2.55 -23.47 -3.53
N GLY A 507 -1.29 -23.76 -3.85
CA GLY A 507 -0.16 -23.53 -2.96
C GLY A 507 0.02 -22.06 -2.60
N MET A 508 0.39 -21.81 -1.35
CA MET A 508 0.64 -20.46 -0.83
C MET A 508 2.13 -20.12 -0.97
N LEU A 509 2.47 -19.05 -1.70
CA LEU A 509 3.86 -18.59 -1.81
C LEU A 509 4.42 -18.23 -0.42
N LEU A 510 5.34 -19.03 0.09
CA LEU A 510 5.91 -18.91 1.43
C LEU A 510 7.27 -18.22 1.38
N ALA A 511 8.12 -18.56 0.42
CA ALA A 511 9.47 -18.02 0.34
C ALA A 511 9.87 -17.71 -1.10
N VAL A 512 10.71 -16.69 -1.25
CA VAL A 512 11.33 -16.30 -2.53
C VAL A 512 12.83 -16.18 -2.28
N GLY A 513 13.63 -16.83 -3.11
CA GLY A 513 15.08 -16.76 -2.99
C GLY A 513 15.77 -16.87 -4.32
N GLY A 514 17.09 -16.68 -4.27
CA GLY A 514 17.93 -16.75 -5.46
C GLY A 514 19.26 -16.05 -5.26
N ARG A 515 20.08 -16.15 -6.29
CA ARG A 515 21.40 -15.51 -6.33
C ARG A 515 21.29 -14.07 -6.83
N TYR A 516 21.87 -13.15 -6.09
CA TYR A 516 21.73 -11.70 -6.30
C TYR A 516 23.08 -10.96 -6.42
N ASP A 517 24.10 -11.63 -6.98
CA ASP A 517 25.43 -11.06 -7.25
C ASP A 517 25.37 -9.66 -7.90
N SER A 518 24.40 -9.44 -8.79
CA SER A 518 24.25 -8.15 -9.48
C SER A 518 23.85 -6.99 -8.57
N LEU A 519 23.09 -7.26 -7.50
CA LEU A 519 22.71 -6.26 -6.50
C LEU A 519 23.92 -5.85 -5.65
N VAL A 520 24.76 -6.82 -5.29
CA VAL A 520 26.02 -6.59 -4.57
C VAL A 520 26.96 -5.75 -5.43
N GLN A 521 27.10 -6.10 -6.71
CA GLN A 521 27.94 -5.38 -7.67
C GLN A 521 27.49 -3.93 -7.88
N GLU A 522 26.18 -3.66 -7.87
CA GLU A 522 25.64 -2.30 -8.01
C GLU A 522 26.03 -1.38 -6.85
N HIS A 523 26.02 -1.92 -5.63
CA HIS A 523 26.36 -1.17 -4.42
C HIS A 523 27.87 -1.17 -4.11
N TRP A 524 28.64 -2.05 -4.76
CA TRP A 524 30.07 -2.18 -4.49
C TRP A 524 30.86 -0.95 -5.01
N PRO A 525 31.69 -0.31 -4.16
CA PRO A 525 32.51 0.82 -4.57
C PRO A 525 33.46 0.45 -5.72
N ARG A 526 33.40 1.21 -6.82
CA ARG A 526 34.25 0.99 -8.02
C ARG A 526 35.74 1.24 -7.78
N THR A 527 36.10 1.86 -6.66
CA THR A 527 37.47 2.25 -6.32
C THR A 527 38.29 1.13 -5.69
N VAL A 528 37.69 -0.02 -5.37
CA VAL A 528 38.33 -1.11 -4.63
C VAL A 528 38.72 -2.25 -5.59
N ALA A 529 39.97 -2.70 -5.50
CA ALA A 529 40.55 -3.74 -6.38
C ALA A 529 40.18 -5.20 -6.02
N PHE A 530 39.37 -5.41 -4.98
CA PHE A 530 38.94 -6.75 -4.55
C PHE A 530 37.82 -7.31 -5.42
N SER A 531 37.79 -8.63 -5.56
CA SER A 531 36.70 -9.34 -6.24
C SER A 531 35.39 -9.17 -5.46
N VAL A 532 34.35 -8.69 -6.15
CA VAL A 532 32.99 -8.59 -5.58
C VAL A 532 32.53 -9.98 -5.14
N PRO A 533 32.13 -10.18 -3.87
CA PRO A 533 31.68 -11.48 -3.41
C PRO A 533 30.34 -11.85 -4.05
N GLY A 534 30.15 -13.14 -4.34
CA GLY A 534 28.85 -13.67 -4.71
C GLY A 534 27.91 -13.74 -3.50
N ALA A 535 26.60 -13.69 -3.73
CA ALA A 535 25.60 -13.74 -2.67
C ALA A 535 24.31 -14.43 -3.10
N VAL A 536 23.75 -15.23 -2.19
CA VAL A 536 22.48 -15.93 -2.32
C VAL A 536 21.68 -15.77 -1.04
N GLY A 537 20.36 -15.85 -1.14
CA GLY A 537 19.51 -15.80 0.05
C GLY A 537 18.05 -16.04 -0.26
N VAL A 538 17.27 -16.06 0.81
CA VAL A 538 15.83 -16.28 0.78
C VAL A 538 15.13 -15.33 1.73
N SER A 539 13.95 -14.89 1.32
CA SER A 539 13.01 -14.13 2.12
C SER A 539 11.77 -14.98 2.36
N ILE A 540 11.52 -15.31 3.63
CA ILE A 540 10.44 -16.17 4.09
C ILE A 540 9.33 -15.30 4.69
N ALA A 541 8.11 -15.44 4.18
CA ALA A 541 6.93 -14.77 4.69
C ALA A 541 6.42 -15.47 5.96
N LEU A 542 7.09 -15.23 7.10
CA LEU A 542 6.74 -15.82 8.40
C LEU A 542 5.30 -15.51 8.80
N GLU A 543 4.79 -14.33 8.44
CA GLU A 543 3.37 -13.97 8.65
C GLU A 543 2.41 -15.05 8.13
N LYS A 544 2.68 -15.59 6.96
CA LYS A 544 1.83 -16.62 6.34
C LYS A 544 1.91 -17.94 7.09
N LEU A 545 3.10 -18.28 7.61
CA LEU A 545 3.30 -19.50 8.40
C LEU A 545 2.57 -19.41 9.75
N ILE A 546 2.58 -18.24 10.39
CA ILE A 546 1.82 -17.96 11.61
C ILE A 546 0.32 -18.18 11.36
N LEU A 547 -0.23 -17.59 10.29
CA LEU A 547 -1.65 -17.73 9.95
C LEU A 547 -2.06 -19.19 9.70
N VAL A 548 -1.23 -19.98 9.02
CA VAL A 548 -1.53 -21.41 8.79
C VAL A 548 -1.41 -22.22 10.08
N THR A 549 -0.40 -21.93 10.91
CA THR A 549 -0.22 -22.62 12.21
C THR A 549 -1.41 -22.37 13.14
N VAL A 550 -1.90 -21.13 13.19
CA VAL A 550 -3.12 -20.75 13.94
C VAL A 550 -4.35 -21.52 13.43
N ALA A 551 -4.48 -21.69 12.11
CA ALA A 551 -5.65 -22.34 11.52
C ALA A 551 -5.65 -23.87 11.66
N GLU A 552 -4.48 -24.51 11.71
CA GLU A 552 -4.36 -25.98 11.79
C GLU A 552 -4.18 -26.50 13.23
N SER A 553 -3.83 -25.63 14.19
CA SER A 553 -3.65 -26.03 15.58
C SER A 553 -4.94 -25.88 16.38
N GLU A 554 -5.30 -26.90 17.15
CA GLU A 554 -6.16 -26.67 18.32
C GLU A 554 -5.37 -25.87 19.38
N PRO A 555 -6.02 -25.07 20.25
CA PRO A 555 -5.34 -24.31 21.30
C PRO A 555 -4.63 -25.26 22.28
N ASP A 556 -3.38 -25.60 21.97
CA ASP A 556 -2.59 -26.58 22.69
C ASP A 556 -1.77 -25.89 23.80
N SER A 557 -2.36 -25.82 24.99
CA SER A 557 -1.72 -25.44 26.26
C SER A 557 -0.76 -26.55 26.72
N SER A 558 0.33 -26.72 25.98
CA SER A 558 1.30 -27.81 26.13
C SER A 558 2.49 -27.48 27.03
N GLY A 559 2.58 -26.25 27.53
CA GLY A 559 3.47 -25.91 28.65
C GLY A 559 2.85 -26.37 29.96
N ILE A 560 3.63 -27.00 30.85
CA ILE A 560 3.22 -27.12 32.24
C ILE A 560 3.32 -25.71 32.83
N GLU A 561 2.17 -25.06 32.94
CA GLU A 561 2.01 -23.78 33.61
C GLU A 561 1.36 -24.06 34.96
N VAL A 562 2.05 -23.62 36.02
CA VAL A 562 1.75 -23.96 37.40
C VAL A 562 1.29 -22.72 38.14
N LEU A 563 0.14 -22.78 38.81
CA LEU A 563 -0.29 -21.72 39.72
C LEU A 563 -0.04 -22.15 41.18
N VAL A 564 0.70 -21.34 41.93
CA VAL A 564 0.95 -21.57 43.36
C VAL A 564 -0.15 -20.93 44.18
N CYS A 565 -0.84 -21.74 44.97
CA CYS A 565 -2.07 -21.41 45.66
C CYS A 565 -1.97 -21.71 47.17
N SER A 566 -2.58 -20.88 48.00
CA SER A 566 -2.72 -21.12 49.45
C SER A 566 -4.13 -21.60 49.79
N LYS A 567 -4.25 -22.73 50.48
CA LYS A 567 -5.52 -23.30 50.94
C LYS A 567 -5.85 -22.76 52.34
N GLY A 568 -7.00 -22.09 52.48
CA GLY A 568 -7.44 -21.48 53.74
C GLY A 568 -8.12 -20.12 53.59
N GLY A 569 -8.12 -19.53 52.39
CA GLY A 569 -8.82 -18.27 52.14
C GLY A 569 -8.07 -17.02 52.64
N GLY A 570 -6.77 -16.95 52.37
CA GLY A 570 -5.99 -15.73 52.48
C GLY A 570 -4.81 -15.80 53.45
N GLY A 571 -3.60 -15.71 52.91
CA GLY A 571 -2.34 -15.72 53.67
C GLY A 571 -1.24 -16.49 52.94
N LEU A 572 -0.01 -16.44 53.43
CA LEU A 572 1.18 -17.08 52.86
C LEU A 572 1.74 -16.47 51.56
N LEU A 573 1.59 -15.15 51.38
CA LEU A 573 2.15 -14.45 50.19
C LEU A 573 3.65 -14.69 50.06
N ARG A 574 4.40 -14.62 51.17
CA ARG A 574 5.86 -14.81 51.15
C ARG A 574 6.22 -16.20 50.66
N GLU A 575 5.55 -17.22 51.15
CA GLU A 575 5.80 -18.62 50.82
C GLU A 575 5.37 -18.94 49.39
N ARG A 576 4.26 -18.36 48.91
CA ARG A 576 3.89 -18.42 47.48
C ARG A 576 5.00 -17.81 46.62
N MET A 577 5.50 -16.64 46.98
CA MET A 577 6.58 -15.97 46.24
C MET A 577 7.88 -16.79 46.25
N GLU A 578 8.25 -17.39 47.39
CA GLU A 578 9.43 -18.25 47.47
C GLU A 578 9.31 -19.50 46.59
N ILE A 579 8.18 -20.20 46.63
CA ILE A 579 7.97 -21.41 45.81
C ILE A 579 7.94 -21.07 44.32
N VAL A 580 7.29 -19.96 43.95
CA VAL A 580 7.31 -19.49 42.56
C VAL A 580 8.73 -19.13 42.13
N SER A 581 9.53 -18.48 42.99
CA SER A 581 10.95 -18.22 42.73
C SER A 581 11.74 -19.51 42.52
N GLU A 582 11.54 -20.53 43.37
CA GLU A 582 12.20 -21.84 43.24
C GLU A 582 11.82 -22.54 41.92
N LEU A 583 10.55 -22.45 41.51
CA LEU A 583 10.08 -22.96 40.23
C LEU A 583 10.71 -22.22 39.04
N TRP A 584 10.84 -20.88 39.13
CA TRP A 584 11.52 -20.08 38.12
C TRP A 584 13.01 -20.40 38.02
N ASP A 585 13.71 -20.57 39.14
CA ASP A 585 15.11 -21.00 39.18
C ASP A 585 15.28 -22.40 38.56
N GLY A 586 14.25 -23.24 38.67
CA GLY A 586 14.11 -24.53 37.98
C GLY A 586 13.67 -24.46 36.51
N ASN A 587 13.51 -23.27 35.93
CA ASN A 587 12.98 -23.03 34.58
C ASN A 587 11.59 -23.63 34.33
N ILE A 588 10.76 -23.69 35.38
CA ILE A 588 9.35 -24.08 35.31
C ILE A 588 8.49 -22.81 35.21
N LYS A 589 7.53 -22.80 34.29
CA LYS A 589 6.57 -21.70 34.18
C LYS A 589 5.60 -21.76 35.36
N ALA A 590 5.73 -20.80 36.26
CA ALA A 590 4.90 -20.70 37.45
C ALA A 590 4.39 -19.28 37.68
N ASP A 591 3.24 -19.15 38.33
CA ASP A 591 2.61 -17.88 38.68
C ASP A 591 1.87 -17.98 40.03
N PHE A 592 1.40 -16.85 40.55
CA PHE A 592 0.55 -16.75 41.73
C PHE A 592 -0.39 -15.56 41.63
N VAL A 593 -1.54 -15.62 42.29
CA VAL A 593 -2.49 -14.48 42.29
C VAL A 593 -1.87 -13.27 43.00
N HIS A 594 -1.84 -12.13 42.33
CA HIS A 594 -1.30 -10.84 42.81
C HIS A 594 -2.19 -10.15 43.87
N LEU A 595 -2.64 -10.92 44.85
CA LEU A 595 -3.35 -10.45 46.03
C LEU A 595 -2.60 -10.95 47.28
N PRO A 596 -2.52 -10.15 48.36
CA PRO A 596 -1.90 -10.61 49.60
C PRO A 596 -2.58 -11.87 50.15
N SER A 597 -3.91 -11.88 50.12
CA SER A 597 -4.74 -12.89 50.76
C SER A 597 -5.92 -13.31 49.86
N PRO A 598 -5.67 -13.98 48.72
CA PRO A 598 -6.73 -14.41 47.83
C PRO A 598 -7.52 -15.56 48.46
N SER A 599 -8.84 -15.55 48.26
CA SER A 599 -9.71 -16.66 48.58
C SER A 599 -9.37 -17.88 47.72
N LEU A 600 -9.81 -19.07 48.15
CA LEU A 600 -9.60 -20.26 47.35
C LEU A 600 -10.33 -20.17 46.00
N THR A 601 -11.56 -19.65 46.01
CA THR A 601 -12.38 -19.47 44.80
C THR A 601 -11.71 -18.55 43.80
N GLU A 602 -11.21 -17.38 44.22
CA GLU A 602 -10.48 -16.45 43.34
C GLU A 602 -9.25 -17.09 42.70
N GLN A 603 -8.54 -17.97 43.43
CA GLN A 603 -7.40 -18.70 42.88
C GLN A 603 -7.82 -19.74 41.83
N TYR A 604 -8.96 -20.41 42.02
CA TYR A 604 -9.50 -21.33 41.01
C TYR A 604 -10.05 -20.59 39.79
N ASP A 605 -10.72 -19.46 40.00
CA ASP A 605 -11.25 -18.62 38.93
C ASP A 605 -10.08 -18.06 38.10
N TYR A 606 -9.06 -17.51 38.75
CA TYR A 606 -7.82 -17.06 38.10
C TYR A 606 -7.14 -18.19 37.32
N ALA A 607 -7.06 -19.39 37.90
CA ALA A 607 -6.51 -20.56 37.23
C ALA A 607 -7.28 -20.91 35.94
N ASN A 608 -8.60 -20.90 36.00
CA ASN A 608 -9.46 -21.22 34.86
C ASN A 608 -9.41 -20.13 33.77
N GLU A 609 -9.44 -18.86 34.16
CA GLU A 609 -9.39 -17.71 33.24
C GLU A 609 -8.07 -17.66 32.45
N HIS A 610 -6.96 -18.01 33.09
CA HIS A 610 -5.61 -17.97 32.49
C HIS A 610 -5.14 -19.33 31.97
N GLY A 611 -5.96 -20.38 32.09
CA GLY A 611 -5.66 -21.71 31.53
C GLY A 611 -4.62 -22.55 32.31
N TYR A 612 -4.38 -22.25 33.59
CA TYR A 612 -3.46 -23.01 34.44
C TYR A 612 -4.00 -24.43 34.73
N LYS A 613 -3.24 -25.46 34.34
CA LYS A 613 -3.64 -26.87 34.49
C LYS A 613 -3.17 -27.50 35.79
N TRP A 614 -2.13 -26.94 36.41
CA TRP A 614 -1.49 -27.49 37.60
C TRP A 614 -1.52 -26.46 38.73
N LEU A 615 -1.96 -26.89 39.91
CA LEU A 615 -2.00 -26.07 41.11
C LEU A 615 -1.06 -26.64 42.17
N VAL A 616 -0.17 -25.83 42.73
CA VAL A 616 0.62 -26.19 43.92
C VAL A 616 -0.06 -25.59 45.13
N MET A 617 -0.69 -26.42 45.96
CA MET A 617 -1.45 -26.00 47.12
C MET A 617 -0.58 -26.04 48.38
N ILE A 618 -0.44 -24.91 49.08
CA ILE A 618 0.23 -24.78 50.37
C ILE A 618 -0.76 -24.54 51.51
N THR A 619 -0.46 -25.06 52.70
CA THR A 619 -1.17 -24.78 53.96
C THR A 619 -0.17 -24.54 55.09
N GLU A 620 -0.58 -23.82 56.14
CA GLU A 620 0.26 -23.61 57.34
C GLU A 620 0.69 -24.95 57.99
N ALA A 621 -0.22 -25.91 58.08
CA ALA A 621 0.09 -27.25 58.63
C ALA A 621 1.08 -28.04 57.76
N ASP A 622 1.03 -27.84 56.42
CA ASP A 622 1.97 -28.48 55.49
C ASP A 622 3.39 -27.84 55.59
N LEU A 623 3.50 -26.60 56.07
CA LEU A 623 4.78 -25.92 56.33
C LEU A 623 5.40 -26.31 57.70
N GLU A 624 4.57 -26.52 58.71
CA GLU A 624 5.01 -26.90 60.07
C GLU A 624 5.29 -28.40 60.23
N GLY A 625 4.56 -29.26 59.50
CA GLY A 625 4.53 -30.72 59.69
C GLY A 625 5.53 -31.53 58.85
N GLY A 626 6.32 -30.87 58.01
CA GLY A 626 7.24 -31.50 57.06
C GLY A 626 6.97 -30.97 55.67
N ASN A 627 7.99 -30.34 55.07
CA ASN A 627 8.07 -29.49 53.88
C ASN A 627 7.44 -30.05 52.58
N ASN A 628 6.24 -30.59 52.65
CA ASN A 628 5.52 -31.28 51.58
C ASN A 628 4.39 -30.37 51.08
N VAL A 629 4.33 -30.17 49.77
CA VAL A 629 3.28 -29.40 49.11
C VAL A 629 2.35 -30.34 48.33
N LYS A 630 1.10 -29.92 48.10
CA LYS A 630 0.12 -30.73 47.39
C LYS A 630 -0.03 -30.24 45.96
N VAL A 631 0.40 -31.05 45.00
CA VAL A 631 0.25 -30.73 43.57
C VAL A 631 -1.06 -31.33 43.07
N ARG A 632 -1.91 -30.49 42.48
CA ARG A 632 -3.22 -30.85 41.94
C ARG A 632 -3.26 -30.61 40.44
N ASN A 633 -3.71 -31.62 39.69
CA ASN A 633 -4.06 -31.48 38.28
C ASN A 633 -5.54 -31.14 38.13
N MET A 634 -5.87 -30.07 37.40
CA MET A 634 -7.24 -29.57 37.25
C MET A 634 -8.13 -30.48 36.40
N GLU A 635 -7.57 -31.09 35.35
CA GLU A 635 -8.31 -31.96 34.41
C GLU A 635 -8.61 -33.34 35.01
N THR A 636 -7.59 -34.00 35.55
CA THR A 636 -7.70 -35.36 36.12
C THR A 636 -8.18 -35.36 37.57
N ARG A 637 -8.20 -34.18 38.22
CA ARG A 637 -8.49 -33.98 39.65
C ARG A 637 -7.60 -34.79 40.60
N LYS A 638 -6.48 -35.35 40.10
CA LYS A 638 -5.51 -36.09 40.91
C LYS A 638 -4.71 -35.12 41.79
N VAL A 639 -4.48 -35.51 43.04
CA VAL A 639 -3.68 -34.77 44.02
C VAL A 639 -2.54 -35.66 44.48
N GLU A 640 -1.32 -35.16 44.40
CA GLU A 640 -0.10 -35.83 44.85
C GLU A 640 0.62 -34.96 45.88
N ALA A 641 1.12 -35.58 46.95
CA ALA A 641 1.96 -34.89 47.92
C ALA A 641 3.41 -35.02 47.47
N VAL A 642 4.10 -33.89 47.32
CA VAL A 642 5.47 -33.80 46.80
C VAL A 642 6.30 -32.98 47.80
N SER A 643 7.52 -33.43 48.12
CA SER A 643 8.45 -32.61 48.90
C SER A 643 8.79 -31.33 48.14
N ARG A 644 8.87 -30.18 48.82
CA ARG A 644 9.25 -28.89 48.22
C ARG A 644 10.59 -28.98 47.49
N GLU A 645 11.54 -29.74 48.03
CA GLU A 645 12.86 -29.98 47.41
C GLU A 645 12.76 -30.73 46.07
N ASP A 646 11.76 -31.60 45.92
CA ASP A 646 11.55 -32.41 44.72
C ASP A 646 10.56 -31.76 43.73
N LEU A 647 10.01 -30.58 44.04
CA LEU A 647 8.95 -29.94 43.25
C LEU A 647 9.41 -29.62 41.82
N VAL A 648 10.61 -29.07 41.68
CA VAL A 648 11.21 -28.77 40.37
C VAL A 648 11.44 -30.06 39.58
N LYS A 649 11.96 -31.10 40.23
CA LYS A 649 12.20 -32.40 39.62
C LYS A 649 10.90 -33.05 39.15
N PHE A 650 9.85 -32.99 39.96
CA PHE A 650 8.52 -33.50 39.64
C PHE A 650 7.96 -32.87 38.36
N PHE A 651 7.97 -31.54 38.25
CA PHE A 651 7.48 -30.86 37.05
C PHE A 651 8.38 -31.07 35.83
N THR A 652 9.70 -31.21 36.04
CA THR A 652 10.64 -31.53 34.96
C THR A 652 10.40 -32.94 34.38
N GLU A 653 10.17 -33.94 35.24
CA GLU A 653 9.85 -35.31 34.83
C GLU A 653 8.47 -35.40 34.14
N LEU A 654 7.47 -34.67 34.65
CA LEU A 654 6.17 -34.54 34.02
C LEU A 654 6.29 -33.91 32.62
N ALA A 655 7.07 -32.85 32.46
CA ALA A 655 7.29 -32.21 31.17
C ALA A 655 7.93 -33.19 30.17
N GLY A 656 8.93 -33.96 30.61
CA GLY A 656 9.57 -35.00 29.80
C GLY A 656 8.63 -36.16 29.41
N SER A 657 7.74 -36.57 30.32
CA SER A 657 6.75 -37.64 30.07
C SER A 657 5.67 -37.24 29.06
N ILE A 658 5.19 -35.99 29.15
CA ILE A 658 4.23 -35.41 28.19
C ILE A 658 4.88 -35.28 26.81
N GLY A 659 6.13 -34.83 26.73
CA GLY A 659 6.90 -34.77 25.49
C GLY A 659 7.09 -36.14 24.82
N ASN A 660 7.39 -37.19 25.60
CA ASN A 660 7.57 -38.55 25.09
C ASN A 660 6.27 -39.23 24.62
N LYS A 661 5.12 -38.93 25.23
CA LYS A 661 3.81 -39.43 24.77
C LYS A 661 3.39 -38.84 23.42
N LYS A 662 3.69 -37.57 23.15
CA LYS A 662 3.44 -36.95 21.83
C LYS A 662 4.29 -37.59 20.73
N ASN A 663 5.58 -37.85 20.98
CA ASN A 663 6.44 -38.55 20.02
C ASN A 663 5.93 -39.96 19.67
N ARG A 664 5.35 -40.69 20.63
CA ARG A 664 4.76 -42.02 20.39
C ARG A 664 3.44 -41.97 19.61
N ASN A 665 2.61 -40.96 19.82
CA ASN A 665 1.35 -40.81 19.08
C ASN A 665 1.59 -40.36 17.63
N HIS A 666 2.61 -39.54 17.36
CA HIS A 666 3.02 -39.21 15.98
C HIS A 666 3.63 -40.39 15.23
N THR A 667 4.23 -41.38 15.91
CA THR A 667 4.71 -42.61 15.27
C THR A 667 3.63 -43.66 15.03
N ASN A 668 2.49 -43.60 15.74
CA ASN A 668 1.41 -44.59 15.64
C ASN A 668 0.28 -44.21 14.67
N THR A 669 0.33 -43.02 14.06
CA THR A 669 -0.54 -42.60 12.94
C THR A 669 0.19 -42.57 11.59
N LYS A 670 1.34 -43.24 11.48
CA LYS A 670 1.99 -43.51 10.18
C LYS A 670 1.37 -44.69 9.47
#